data_AF-A0AAN8JJY6-F1
#
_entry.id   AF-A0AAN8JJY6-F1
#
_cell.length_a   1.000
_cell.length_b   1.000
_cell.length_c   1.000
_cell.angle_alpha   90.00
_cell.angle_beta   90.00
_cell.angle_gamma   90.00
#
_symmetry.space_group_name_H-M   'P 1'
#
loop_
_entity.id
_entity.type
_entity.pdbx_description
1 polymer ?
#
loop_
_entity_poly.entity_id
_entity_poly.type
_entity_poly.pdbx_seq_one_letter_code
_entity_poly.pdbx_strand_id
1 'polypeptide(L)'
;MDESGGKKVVSLKSLTTEETITLQGPSEFTVGLTTDEKLSWCQRWAEESDICLPLFVLTIWQTEGSSLTPSTKDLPCLINEEAVTAETNLIAGSKIEIGDKLLEFIDGPIPRHRRHLPPTPGVHVRNNPPDKPTRSPEENSSPDKVVKELVLSDEERLSEEWCLAHPPSMEEELICQLQTPEQIANLSASYLNRQVHLFTDTKLNPILVDQIFKTFQDVAVHRRDILETFLREFAKELADTPEEEKGKPFHTPIIYLLVEILKQFLDPLSHVVLCLQLLRAISHVPDNLSALIYHQSVAAILGSMTAYLDKTDVQQFGLDILVKIATFKPDITEKPPLHEGGIEVISLSVQHHAKNLTIVQSGCRVLSNLSTTLYDTASQVIDDDCECNVDILQGLDKFLVILDTISWSCTSIIQEAMKNFSTDLGVNREGRRFMYVFARLPHLKQRKSQWYEQSLENDLKNQLSDEEREEDEPLSSILKRTRSFENLRTPERKVQFDEEDDFLSSVSSTVSDTSTIADESGIEVCSRVFYDPHTGKALDSDSLLDITQKTKDSLEMGDHSKHINGISDKTGENNESVITDTIKKDIIDKREVIELRCDKLSKSDIQILNKLLKSVIVCHVCSLAFDGEEAVALKLIGQPIREMFTNNKFPQALLEFVKNQYKEEITLMDLDPSVAISVIDAVRYRSVAYELIQGSIKSVVKLFEKSPELSTQKLSCQFISDCLIDERLSKAVEDATFCKELKKYLLLAISKVGPNTPVDEVLTHVINLHIKVQQKSTEKV
;
A
#
# COMPACT_ATOMS: atom_id res chain seq x y z
N MET A 1 19.76 -11.73 -37.05
CA MET A 1 18.91 -10.58 -36.68
C MET A 1 18.85 -9.70 -37.91
N ASP A 2 17.76 -9.79 -38.68
CA ASP A 2 17.59 -9.00 -39.90
C ASP A 2 17.38 -7.53 -39.51
N GLU A 3 18.30 -6.65 -39.94
CA GLU A 3 18.26 -5.20 -39.69
C GLU A 3 17.14 -4.48 -40.47
N SER A 4 16.28 -5.19 -41.18
CA SER A 4 15.12 -4.62 -41.87
C SER A 4 13.87 -4.59 -40.98
N GLY A 5 14.03 -4.22 -39.70
CA GLY A 5 12.90 -3.99 -38.80
C GLY A 5 12.01 -2.89 -39.36
N GLY A 6 10.91 -3.28 -40.01
CA GLY A 6 9.97 -2.33 -40.58
C GLY A 6 9.52 -1.33 -39.52
N LYS A 7 9.74 -0.04 -39.77
CA LYS A 7 9.26 1.01 -38.86
C LYS A 7 7.76 0.86 -38.71
N LYS A 8 7.28 0.74 -37.46
CA LYS A 8 5.84 0.70 -37.16
C LYS A 8 5.19 1.95 -37.77
N VAL A 9 4.11 1.76 -38.51
CA VAL A 9 3.37 2.83 -39.18
C VAL A 9 1.99 2.89 -38.58
N VAL A 10 1.54 4.07 -38.20
CA VAL A 10 0.21 4.31 -37.62
C VAL A 10 -0.41 5.47 -38.37
N SER A 11 -1.72 5.45 -38.58
CA SER A 11 -2.43 6.55 -39.23
C SER A 11 -3.61 7.03 -38.40
N LEU A 12 -3.91 8.33 -38.48
CA LEU A 12 -5.11 8.94 -37.93
C LEU A 12 -5.92 9.52 -39.10
N LYS A 13 -7.19 9.15 -39.19
CA LYS A 13 -8.12 9.63 -40.21
C LYS A 13 -9.18 10.52 -39.57
N SER A 14 -9.30 11.76 -40.01
CA SER A 14 -10.41 12.62 -39.63
C SER A 14 -11.69 12.14 -40.29
N LEU A 15 -12.71 11.81 -39.49
CA LEU A 15 -14.02 11.41 -39.99
C LEU A 15 -14.84 12.63 -40.44
N THR A 16 -14.49 13.85 -40.01
CA THR A 16 -15.17 15.08 -40.41
C THR A 16 -14.61 15.68 -41.69
N THR A 17 -13.29 15.66 -41.87
CA THR A 17 -12.60 16.29 -43.02
C THR A 17 -12.05 15.29 -44.04
N GLU A 18 -12.11 13.99 -43.76
CA GLU A 18 -11.44 12.92 -44.50
C GLU A 18 -9.91 13.05 -44.60
N GLU A 19 -9.31 14.03 -43.91
CA GLU A 19 -7.86 14.21 -43.88
C GLU A 19 -7.18 13.07 -43.13
N THR A 20 -5.99 12.69 -43.57
CA THR A 20 -5.25 11.57 -43.00
C THR A 20 -3.81 11.94 -42.72
N ILE A 21 -3.36 11.69 -41.49
CA ILE A 21 -1.94 11.79 -41.12
C ILE A 21 -1.37 10.39 -40.89
N THR A 22 -0.17 10.15 -41.39
CA THR A 22 0.55 8.87 -41.20
C THR A 22 1.86 9.15 -40.48
N LEU A 23 2.06 8.47 -39.36
CA LEU A 23 3.19 8.59 -38.45
C LEU A 23 4.03 7.33 -38.53
N GLN A 24 5.36 7.47 -38.52
CA GLN A 24 6.28 6.34 -38.73
C GLN A 24 7.38 6.31 -37.68
N GLY A 25 7.56 5.13 -37.08
CA GLY A 25 8.62 4.83 -36.12
C GLY A 25 8.22 5.08 -34.67
N PRO A 26 8.98 4.51 -33.72
CA PRO A 26 8.73 4.72 -32.29
C PRO A 26 9.11 6.14 -31.89
N SER A 27 8.11 6.97 -31.56
CA SER A 27 8.32 8.35 -31.11
C SER A 27 7.06 8.92 -30.47
N GLU A 28 7.20 10.09 -29.85
CA GLU A 28 6.09 10.93 -29.40
C GLU A 28 5.78 11.97 -30.47
N PHE A 29 4.53 11.97 -30.92
CA PHE A 29 3.99 12.89 -31.91
C PHE A 29 2.93 13.75 -31.25
N THR A 30 3.12 15.08 -31.25
CA THR A 30 2.07 16.01 -30.86
C THR A 30 1.15 16.19 -32.05
N VAL A 31 -0.08 15.70 -31.94
CA VAL A 31 -1.11 15.83 -32.98
C VAL A 31 -1.97 17.04 -32.63
N GLY A 32 -2.21 17.90 -33.60
CA GLY A 32 -2.96 19.13 -33.39
C GLY A 32 -3.48 19.75 -34.67
N LEU A 33 -3.99 20.97 -34.56
CA LEU A 33 -4.55 21.72 -35.68
C LEU A 33 -3.62 22.87 -36.06
N THR A 34 -3.44 23.06 -37.37
CA THR A 34 -2.80 24.27 -37.90
C THR A 34 -3.73 25.48 -37.79
N THR A 35 -3.23 26.68 -38.10
CA THR A 35 -4.06 27.90 -38.18
C THR A 35 -5.20 27.80 -39.19
N ASP A 36 -5.08 26.89 -40.17
CA ASP A 36 -6.10 26.63 -41.20
C ASP A 36 -7.05 25.49 -40.81
N GLU A 37 -7.06 25.10 -39.53
CA GLU A 37 -7.84 23.98 -38.96
C GLU A 37 -7.55 22.60 -39.57
N LYS A 38 -6.44 22.46 -40.31
CA LYS A 38 -6.00 21.17 -40.86
C LYS A 38 -5.28 20.34 -39.81
N LEU A 39 -5.51 19.04 -39.85
CA LEU A 39 -4.84 18.10 -38.97
C LEU A 39 -3.34 18.03 -39.31
N SER A 40 -2.50 18.32 -38.33
CA SER A 40 -1.04 18.26 -38.47
C SER A 40 -0.42 17.58 -37.25
N TRP A 41 0.85 17.26 -37.37
CA TRP A 41 1.62 16.69 -36.28
C TRP A 41 3.02 17.26 -36.26
N CYS A 42 3.59 17.35 -35.07
CA CYS A 42 5.00 17.68 -34.88
C CYS A 42 5.65 16.61 -34.00
N GLN A 43 6.78 16.08 -34.45
CA GLN A 43 7.64 15.28 -33.59
C GLN A 43 8.34 16.25 -32.63
N ARG A 44 8.32 15.95 -31.32
CA ARG A 44 8.59 16.85 -30.18
C ARG A 44 9.95 17.62 -30.17
N TRP A 45 10.73 17.59 -31.26
CA TRP A 45 12.13 18.02 -31.41
C TRP A 45 12.42 18.73 -32.75
N ALA A 46 11.40 19.00 -33.59
CA ALA A 46 11.59 19.71 -34.86
C ALA A 46 11.43 21.24 -34.65
N GLU A 47 12.54 21.98 -34.68
CA GLU A 47 12.57 23.44 -34.45
C GLU A 47 11.91 24.29 -35.57
N GLU A 48 11.42 23.68 -36.65
CA GLU A 48 10.96 24.39 -37.86
C GLU A 48 9.50 24.10 -38.29
N SER A 49 8.65 23.55 -37.42
CA SER A 49 7.25 23.26 -37.81
C SER A 49 6.30 24.45 -37.61
N ASP A 50 5.33 24.58 -38.52
CA ASP A 50 4.19 25.49 -38.42
C ASP A 50 3.52 25.44 -37.03
N ILE A 51 2.94 26.58 -36.60
CA ILE A 51 2.24 26.70 -35.31
C ILE A 51 1.07 25.71 -35.28
N CYS A 52 1.21 24.68 -34.44
CA CYS A 52 0.22 23.63 -34.25
C CYS A 52 -0.40 23.76 -32.86
N LEU A 53 -1.73 23.93 -32.80
CA LEU A 53 -2.51 23.91 -31.56
C LEU A 53 -2.63 22.45 -31.11
N PRO A 54 -1.95 22.04 -30.02
CA PRO A 54 -1.87 20.63 -29.65
C PRO A 54 -3.20 20.13 -29.10
N LEU A 55 -3.73 19.06 -29.70
CA LEU A 55 -4.93 18.38 -29.22
C LEU A 55 -4.53 17.27 -28.23
N PHE A 56 -3.60 16.40 -28.65
CA PHE A 56 -3.12 15.28 -27.86
C PHE A 56 -1.70 14.86 -28.26
N VAL A 57 -1.06 14.09 -27.40
CA VAL A 57 0.23 13.46 -27.65
C VAL A 57 -0.01 11.98 -27.94
N LEU A 58 0.42 11.53 -29.11
CA LEU A 58 0.41 10.13 -29.51
C LEU A 58 1.81 9.54 -29.37
N THR A 59 1.95 8.53 -28.53
CA THR A 59 3.21 7.80 -28.34
C THR A 59 3.15 6.46 -29.07
N ILE A 60 4.04 6.26 -30.05
CA ILE A 60 4.19 4.98 -30.74
C ILE A 60 5.31 4.21 -30.05
N TRP A 61 4.97 3.12 -29.37
CA TRP A 61 5.95 2.27 -28.69
C TRP A 61 6.57 1.26 -29.63
N GLN A 62 7.83 0.89 -29.38
CA GLN A 62 8.51 -0.14 -30.15
C GLN A 62 7.91 -1.54 -29.90
N THR A 63 7.41 -1.79 -28.68
CA THR A 63 6.95 -3.10 -28.21
C THR A 63 5.51 -3.11 -27.71
N GLU A 64 4.99 -1.99 -27.21
CA GLU A 64 3.76 -1.91 -26.39
C GLU A 64 2.58 -1.21 -27.10
N GLY A 65 2.48 -1.29 -28.42
CA GLY A 65 1.34 -0.67 -29.11
C GLY A 65 1.51 0.84 -29.33
N SER A 66 0.43 1.59 -29.23
CA SER A 66 0.42 3.06 -29.31
C SER A 66 -0.47 3.59 -28.20
N SER A 67 -0.07 4.66 -27.51
CA SER A 67 -0.85 5.29 -26.45
C SER A 67 -1.16 6.75 -26.78
N LEU A 68 -2.24 7.27 -26.21
CA LEU A 68 -2.69 8.65 -26.35
C LEU A 68 -2.74 9.31 -24.98
N THR A 69 -2.24 10.55 -24.90
CA THR A 69 -2.37 11.40 -23.71
C THR A 69 -2.98 12.75 -24.11
N PRO A 70 -4.07 13.21 -23.48
CA PRO A 70 -4.64 14.53 -23.76
C PRO A 70 -3.60 15.64 -23.54
N SER A 71 -3.48 16.59 -24.46
CA SER A 71 -2.48 17.66 -24.32
C SER A 71 -2.96 18.82 -23.44
N THR A 72 -4.27 19.03 -23.36
CA THR A 72 -4.90 20.14 -22.65
C THR A 72 -6.02 19.63 -21.76
N LYS A 73 -6.15 20.20 -20.55
CA LYS A 73 -7.27 19.89 -19.65
C LYS A 73 -8.60 20.53 -20.07
N ASP A 74 -8.52 21.57 -20.89
CA ASP A 74 -9.67 22.40 -21.25
C ASP A 74 -10.53 21.79 -22.36
N LEU A 75 -9.98 20.85 -23.13
CA LEU A 75 -10.70 20.12 -24.17
C LEU A 75 -10.88 18.67 -23.73
N PRO A 76 -12.10 18.21 -23.47
CA PRO A 76 -12.34 16.81 -23.16
C PRO A 76 -11.94 15.97 -24.37
N CYS A 77 -11.11 14.96 -24.11
CA CYS A 77 -10.74 13.94 -25.09
C CYS A 77 -11.54 12.69 -24.75
N LEU A 78 -12.40 12.23 -25.66
CA LEU A 78 -13.12 10.97 -25.51
C LEU A 78 -12.50 9.92 -26.44
N ILE A 79 -12.32 8.69 -25.96
CA ILE A 79 -12.00 7.53 -26.80
C ILE A 79 -13.21 6.59 -26.75
N ASN A 80 -13.84 6.33 -27.90
CA ASN A 80 -15.06 5.53 -27.99
C ASN A 80 -16.14 6.00 -26.99
N GLU A 81 -16.40 7.31 -26.94
CA GLU A 81 -17.37 7.97 -26.04
C GLU A 81 -16.95 8.02 -24.56
N GLU A 82 -15.80 7.45 -24.17
CA GLU A 82 -15.30 7.49 -22.79
C GLU A 82 -14.27 8.60 -22.56
N ALA A 83 -14.43 9.40 -21.50
CA ALA A 83 -13.53 10.50 -21.19
C ALA A 83 -12.15 10.03 -20.71
N VAL A 84 -11.12 10.50 -21.40
CA VAL A 84 -9.73 10.19 -21.14
C VAL A 84 -9.09 11.30 -20.33
N THR A 85 -8.66 10.97 -19.11
CA THR A 85 -7.98 11.91 -18.20
C THR A 85 -6.49 11.59 -18.04
N ALA A 86 -6.04 10.42 -18.50
CA ALA A 86 -4.69 9.91 -18.37
C ALA A 86 -4.20 9.29 -19.70
N GLU A 87 -2.98 8.74 -19.69
CA GLU A 87 -2.46 8.01 -20.84
C GLU A 87 -3.26 6.70 -21.06
N THR A 88 -3.80 6.51 -22.27
CA THR A 88 -4.65 5.37 -22.63
C THR A 88 -4.11 4.67 -23.88
N ASN A 89 -4.08 3.33 -23.87
CA ASN A 89 -3.67 2.53 -25.03
C ASN A 89 -4.72 2.60 -26.15
N LEU A 90 -4.27 2.76 -27.40
CA LEU A 90 -5.12 2.79 -28.58
C LEU A 90 -5.13 1.43 -29.29
N ILE A 91 -6.31 1.03 -29.73
CA ILE A 91 -6.55 -0.16 -30.54
C ILE A 91 -6.99 0.28 -31.94
N ALA A 92 -6.65 -0.46 -32.99
CA ALA A 92 -7.12 -0.18 -34.34
C ALA A 92 -8.66 -0.06 -34.38
N GLY A 93 -9.17 1.04 -34.93
CA GLY A 93 -10.59 1.38 -34.97
C GLY A 93 -11.06 2.29 -33.83
N SER A 94 -10.22 2.60 -32.83
CA SER A 94 -10.57 3.55 -31.77
C SER A 94 -10.98 4.91 -32.37
N LYS A 95 -12.15 5.40 -31.99
CA LYS A 95 -12.64 6.74 -32.33
C LYS A 95 -12.19 7.71 -31.24
N ILE A 96 -11.53 8.79 -31.63
CA ILE A 96 -10.99 9.82 -30.74
C ILE A 96 -11.78 11.10 -31.01
N GLU A 97 -12.53 11.58 -30.02
CA GLU A 97 -13.30 12.82 -30.09
C GLU A 97 -12.62 13.90 -29.23
N ILE A 98 -12.26 15.03 -29.84
CA ILE A 98 -11.65 16.16 -29.13
C ILE A 98 -12.26 17.44 -29.69
N GLY A 99 -13.08 18.11 -28.88
CA GLY A 99 -13.85 19.26 -29.33
C GLY A 99 -14.82 18.89 -30.45
N ASP A 100 -14.66 19.51 -31.63
CA ASP A 100 -15.45 19.25 -32.83
C ASP A 100 -14.82 18.22 -33.78
N LYS A 101 -13.66 17.67 -33.43
CA LYS A 101 -12.92 16.74 -34.28
C LYS A 101 -13.18 15.30 -33.85
N LEU A 102 -13.55 14.46 -34.83
CA LEU A 102 -13.71 13.03 -34.68
C LEU A 102 -12.65 12.33 -35.55
N LEU A 103 -11.72 11.63 -34.92
CA LEU A 103 -10.62 10.92 -35.57
C LEU A 103 -10.77 9.41 -35.40
N GLU A 104 -10.33 8.62 -36.38
CA GLU A 104 -10.25 7.16 -36.32
C GLU A 104 -8.77 6.74 -36.33
N PHE A 105 -8.37 5.95 -35.33
CA PHE A 105 -7.03 5.38 -35.23
C PHE A 105 -6.90 4.11 -36.07
N ILE A 106 -5.88 4.06 -36.92
CA ILE A 106 -5.61 2.94 -37.83
C ILE A 106 -4.20 2.43 -37.55
N ASP A 107 -4.07 1.17 -37.10
CA ASP A 107 -2.76 0.51 -36.94
C ASP A 107 -2.25 0.03 -38.31
N GLY A 108 -1.47 0.88 -38.97
CA GLY A 108 -0.91 0.63 -40.28
C GLY A 108 -0.97 1.84 -41.22
N PRO A 109 -0.38 1.72 -42.43
CA PRO A 109 -0.58 2.70 -43.48
C PRO A 109 -2.03 2.62 -44.00
N ILE A 110 -2.66 3.77 -44.22
CA ILE A 110 -3.98 3.80 -44.88
C ILE A 110 -3.85 3.16 -46.27
N PRO A 111 -4.74 2.22 -46.63
CA PRO A 111 -4.77 1.65 -47.96
C PRO A 111 -5.04 2.79 -48.95
N ARG A 112 -4.00 3.23 -49.66
CA ARG A 112 -4.15 4.20 -50.75
C ARG A 112 -5.25 3.67 -51.66
N HIS A 113 -6.33 4.42 -51.86
CA HIS A 113 -7.33 4.10 -52.87
C HIS A 113 -6.57 3.75 -54.14
N ARG A 114 -6.56 2.46 -54.49
CA ARG A 114 -5.93 2.02 -55.72
C ARG A 114 -6.63 2.81 -56.80
N ARG A 115 -5.92 3.74 -57.45
CA ARG A 115 -6.45 4.48 -58.59
C ARG A 115 -7.11 3.42 -59.47
N HIS A 116 -8.43 3.46 -59.60
CA HIS A 116 -9.11 2.68 -60.60
C HIS A 116 -8.48 3.11 -61.92
N LEU A 117 -7.57 2.29 -62.44
CA LEU A 117 -7.10 2.45 -63.80
C LEU A 117 -8.37 2.47 -64.66
N PRO A 118 -8.55 3.44 -65.57
CA PRO A 118 -9.67 3.40 -66.49
C PRO A 118 -9.70 2.00 -67.13
N PRO A 119 -10.87 1.36 -67.24
CA PRO A 119 -10.97 0.00 -67.72
C PRO A 119 -10.26 -0.09 -69.07
N THR A 120 -9.15 -0.85 -69.12
CA THR A 120 -8.42 -1.08 -70.36
C THR A 120 -9.41 -1.72 -71.33
N PRO A 121 -9.75 -1.08 -72.46
CA PRO A 121 -10.72 -1.64 -73.38
C PRO A 121 -10.08 -2.86 -74.04
N GLY A 122 -10.65 -4.05 -73.80
CA GLY A 122 -10.47 -5.17 -74.73
C GLY A 122 -10.10 -6.54 -74.21
N VAL A 123 -10.06 -6.84 -72.90
CA VAL A 123 -9.92 -8.25 -72.46
C VAL A 123 -10.72 -8.51 -71.18
N HIS A 124 -11.76 -9.34 -71.28
CA HIS A 124 -12.43 -9.93 -70.12
C HIS A 124 -11.47 -10.91 -69.41
N VAL A 125 -10.76 -10.43 -68.40
CA VAL A 125 -10.04 -11.31 -67.47
C VAL A 125 -11.07 -11.93 -66.52
N ARG A 126 -11.26 -13.25 -66.59
CA ARG A 126 -12.07 -13.98 -65.61
C ARG A 126 -11.32 -13.96 -64.27
N ASN A 127 -11.93 -13.38 -63.25
CA ASN A 127 -11.39 -13.24 -61.88
C ASN A 127 -11.48 -14.55 -61.07
N ASN A 128 -11.09 -15.69 -61.66
CA ASN A 128 -10.92 -16.90 -60.87
C ASN A 128 -9.42 -17.08 -60.61
N PRO A 129 -8.97 -17.09 -59.34
CA PRO A 129 -7.60 -17.44 -59.03
C PRO A 129 -7.30 -18.86 -59.58
N PRO A 130 -6.06 -19.14 -60.01
CA PRO A 130 -5.71 -20.46 -60.53
C PRO A 130 -5.92 -21.53 -59.45
N ASP A 131 -6.54 -22.64 -59.84
CA ASP A 131 -6.88 -23.75 -58.93
C ASP A 131 -5.65 -24.26 -58.17
N LYS A 132 -5.80 -24.38 -56.85
CA LYS A 132 -4.77 -24.88 -55.93
C LYS A 132 -4.39 -26.32 -56.33
N PRO A 133 -3.09 -26.69 -56.37
CA PRO A 133 -2.68 -28.04 -56.75
C PRO A 133 -3.24 -29.08 -55.77
N THR A 134 -4.05 -29.98 -56.31
CA THR A 134 -4.72 -31.06 -55.60
C THR A 134 -3.69 -32.10 -55.15
N ARG A 135 -3.55 -32.31 -53.84
CA ARG A 135 -2.85 -33.50 -53.31
C ARG A 135 -3.73 -34.72 -53.58
N SER A 136 -3.20 -35.69 -54.31
CA SER A 136 -3.85 -36.98 -54.58
C SER A 136 -4.11 -37.73 -53.27
N PRO A 137 -5.35 -38.16 -52.97
CA PRO A 137 -5.62 -39.06 -51.88
C PRO A 137 -5.22 -40.48 -52.29
N GLU A 138 -4.44 -41.15 -51.45
CA GLU A 138 -4.19 -42.59 -51.57
C GLU A 138 -5.51 -43.35 -51.39
N GLU A 139 -5.74 -44.23 -52.36
CA GLU A 139 -6.86 -45.15 -52.47
C GLU A 139 -6.93 -46.04 -51.23
N ASN A 140 -8.07 -46.05 -50.53
CA ASN A 140 -8.53 -47.25 -49.86
C ASN A 140 -10.03 -47.42 -50.04
N SER A 141 -10.34 -48.61 -50.53
CA SER A 141 -11.59 -49.10 -51.08
C SER A 141 -12.81 -48.99 -50.16
N SER A 142 -13.90 -48.48 -50.75
CA SER A 142 -15.30 -48.64 -50.36
C SER A 142 -15.75 -50.13 -50.35
N PRO A 143 -16.94 -50.47 -49.81
CA PRO A 143 -18.14 -50.29 -50.63
C PRO A 143 -19.40 -49.78 -49.89
N ASP A 144 -20.17 -48.98 -50.64
CA ASP A 144 -21.63 -49.00 -50.73
C ASP A 144 -22.49 -48.71 -49.47
N LYS A 145 -23.14 -47.53 -49.43
CA LYS A 145 -24.48 -47.30 -50.02
C LYS A 145 -25.17 -46.02 -49.53
N VAL A 146 -25.75 -45.32 -50.51
CA VAL A 146 -26.95 -44.46 -50.45
C VAL A 146 -26.84 -43.19 -49.61
N VAL A 147 -26.54 -42.08 -50.27
CA VAL A 147 -26.98 -40.74 -49.82
C VAL A 147 -27.73 -40.07 -50.95
N LYS A 148 -29.02 -39.79 -50.68
CA LYS A 148 -29.88 -38.91 -51.46
C LYS A 148 -29.46 -37.47 -51.21
N GLU A 149 -29.21 -36.78 -52.31
CA GLU A 149 -29.68 -35.42 -52.62
C GLU A 149 -30.35 -34.66 -51.46
N LEU A 150 -29.60 -33.77 -50.82
CA LEU A 150 -30.14 -32.68 -50.02
C LEU A 150 -29.29 -31.44 -50.29
N VAL A 151 -29.91 -30.56 -51.08
CA VAL A 151 -29.52 -29.18 -51.33
C VAL A 151 -29.38 -28.48 -49.98
N LEU A 152 -28.17 -28.00 -49.67
CA LEU A 152 -27.94 -27.06 -48.58
C LEU A 152 -27.26 -25.82 -49.14
N SER A 153 -27.87 -24.69 -48.79
CA SER A 153 -27.57 -23.31 -49.15
C SER A 153 -26.29 -22.80 -48.49
N ASP A 154 -25.62 -21.88 -49.18
CA ASP A 154 -24.39 -21.14 -48.82
C ASP A 154 -24.54 -20.20 -47.58
N GLU A 155 -25.11 -20.67 -46.47
CA GLU A 155 -25.29 -19.89 -45.24
C GLU A 155 -24.65 -20.50 -43.97
N GLU A 156 -23.71 -21.44 -44.12
CA GLU A 156 -22.81 -21.81 -43.03
C GLU A 156 -21.59 -20.89 -43.02
N ARG A 157 -21.80 -19.68 -42.49
CA ARG A 157 -20.76 -18.98 -41.76
C ARG A 157 -20.19 -19.98 -40.75
N LEU A 158 -18.89 -20.25 -40.84
CA LEU A 158 -18.11 -20.97 -39.84
C LEU A 158 -18.55 -20.48 -38.45
N SER A 159 -19.38 -21.26 -37.75
CA SER A 159 -19.84 -20.86 -36.43
C SER A 159 -18.62 -20.81 -35.51
N GLU A 160 -18.51 -19.74 -34.74
CA GLU A 160 -17.53 -19.56 -33.67
C GLU A 160 -17.62 -20.64 -32.58
N GLU A 161 -18.49 -21.66 -32.73
CA GLU A 161 -18.70 -22.74 -31.77
C GLU A 161 -17.61 -23.82 -31.78
N TRP A 162 -16.71 -23.84 -32.77
CA TRP A 162 -15.70 -24.92 -32.87
C TRP A 162 -14.54 -24.84 -31.86
N CYS A 163 -14.50 -23.87 -30.94
CA CYS A 163 -13.42 -23.77 -29.94
C CYS A 163 -13.88 -23.36 -28.52
N LEU A 164 -15.15 -23.50 -28.17
CA LEU A 164 -15.61 -23.36 -26.79
C LEU A 164 -16.24 -24.67 -26.33
N ALA A 165 -15.40 -25.67 -26.08
CA ALA A 165 -15.82 -26.77 -25.22
C ALA A 165 -16.28 -26.14 -23.89
N HIS A 166 -17.58 -26.16 -23.61
CA HIS A 166 -18.09 -25.75 -22.31
C HIS A 166 -17.32 -26.55 -21.26
N PRO A 167 -16.56 -25.89 -20.36
CA PRO A 167 -15.84 -26.60 -19.32
C PRO A 167 -16.90 -27.37 -18.52
N PRO A 168 -16.75 -28.70 -18.38
CA PRO A 168 -17.74 -29.46 -17.63
C PRO A 168 -17.82 -28.87 -16.21
N SER A 169 -19.01 -28.82 -15.61
CA SER A 169 -19.21 -28.39 -14.21
C SER A 169 -18.58 -29.35 -13.18
N MET A 170 -17.56 -30.12 -13.60
CA MET A 170 -16.82 -31.15 -12.87
C MET A 170 -15.48 -30.66 -12.31
N GLU A 171 -15.23 -29.34 -12.23
CA GLU A 171 -13.89 -28.85 -11.89
C GLU A 171 -13.43 -29.26 -10.47
N GLU A 172 -14.31 -29.30 -9.47
CA GLU A 172 -13.92 -29.79 -8.13
C GLU A 172 -13.57 -31.29 -8.13
N GLU A 173 -14.34 -32.12 -8.84
CA GLU A 173 -14.05 -33.54 -8.97
C GLU A 173 -12.73 -33.78 -9.73
N LEU A 174 -12.47 -32.97 -10.78
CA LEU A 174 -11.22 -33.01 -11.53
C LEU A 174 -10.03 -32.64 -10.64
N ILE A 175 -10.14 -31.60 -9.81
CA ILE A 175 -9.08 -31.21 -8.87
C ILE A 175 -8.78 -32.36 -7.90
N CYS A 176 -9.80 -33.08 -7.42
CA CYS A 176 -9.63 -34.24 -6.55
C CYS A 176 -8.96 -35.44 -7.25
N GLN A 177 -9.02 -35.50 -8.59
CA GLN A 177 -8.37 -36.54 -9.40
C GLN A 177 -6.90 -36.24 -9.70
N LEU A 178 -6.41 -35.02 -9.45
CA LEU A 178 -5.02 -34.64 -9.68
C LEU A 178 -4.12 -35.27 -8.60
N GLN A 179 -3.53 -36.43 -8.92
CA GLN A 179 -2.71 -37.18 -7.96
C GLN A 179 -1.24 -36.78 -8.04
N THR A 180 -0.74 -36.38 -9.20
CA THR A 180 0.68 -36.09 -9.38
C THR A 180 0.98 -34.59 -9.32
N PRO A 181 2.16 -34.18 -8.80
CA PRO A 181 2.59 -32.78 -8.81
C PRO A 181 2.61 -32.17 -10.21
N GLU A 182 3.00 -32.97 -11.21
CA GLU A 182 3.05 -32.57 -12.61
C GLU A 182 1.65 -32.24 -13.18
N GLN A 183 0.62 -33.02 -12.82
CA GLN A 183 -0.76 -32.74 -13.23
C GLN A 183 -1.26 -31.40 -12.66
N ILE A 184 -0.99 -31.15 -11.38
CA ILE A 184 -1.37 -29.91 -10.69
C ILE A 184 -0.63 -28.71 -11.29
N ALA A 185 0.68 -28.85 -11.52
CA ALA A 185 1.50 -27.83 -12.16
C ALA A 185 1.01 -27.48 -13.56
N ASN A 186 0.77 -28.50 -14.40
CA ASN A 186 0.36 -28.30 -15.78
C ASN A 186 -1.02 -27.63 -15.87
N LEU A 187 -1.98 -28.04 -15.03
CA LEU A 187 -3.30 -27.41 -15.00
C LEU A 187 -3.22 -25.96 -14.52
N SER A 188 -2.47 -25.71 -13.45
CA SER A 188 -2.30 -24.37 -12.88
C SER A 188 -1.63 -23.41 -13.88
N ALA A 189 -0.58 -23.87 -14.56
CA ALA A 189 0.11 -23.13 -15.61
C ALA A 189 -0.80 -22.84 -16.81
N SER A 190 -1.67 -23.79 -17.18
CA SER A 190 -2.65 -23.60 -18.25
C SER A 190 -3.64 -22.48 -17.93
N TYR A 191 -4.21 -22.47 -16.72
CA TYR A 191 -5.12 -21.40 -16.29
C TYR A 191 -4.43 -20.04 -16.25
N LEU A 192 -3.22 -19.96 -15.69
CA LEU A 192 -2.42 -18.74 -15.67
C LEU A 192 -2.16 -18.21 -17.08
N ASN A 193 -1.66 -19.07 -17.98
CA ASN A 193 -1.34 -18.68 -19.37
C ASN A 193 -2.58 -18.18 -20.09
N ARG A 194 -3.73 -18.84 -19.90
CA ARG A 194 -5.00 -18.42 -20.50
C ARG A 194 -5.42 -17.04 -20.02
N GLN A 195 -5.37 -16.79 -18.72
CA GLN A 195 -5.76 -15.48 -18.16
C GLN A 195 -4.83 -14.37 -18.64
N VAL A 196 -3.51 -14.57 -18.57
CA VAL A 196 -2.54 -13.57 -19.03
C VAL A 196 -2.69 -13.30 -20.53
N HIS A 197 -2.93 -14.32 -21.34
CA HIS A 197 -3.10 -14.16 -22.79
C HIS A 197 -4.39 -13.45 -23.18
N LEU A 198 -5.50 -13.71 -22.47
CA LEU A 198 -6.81 -13.13 -22.79
C LEU A 198 -6.99 -11.71 -22.26
N PHE A 199 -6.41 -11.40 -21.09
CA PHE A 199 -6.76 -10.19 -20.34
C PHE A 199 -5.60 -9.22 -20.11
N THR A 200 -4.44 -9.49 -20.71
CA THR A 200 -3.32 -8.56 -20.67
C THR A 200 -2.75 -8.35 -22.07
N ASP A 201 -2.16 -7.18 -22.31
CA ASP A 201 -1.47 -6.87 -23.57
C ASP A 201 -0.13 -7.65 -23.73
N THR A 202 0.20 -8.50 -22.75
CA THR A 202 1.48 -9.21 -22.72
C THR A 202 1.47 -10.39 -23.68
N LYS A 203 2.29 -10.31 -24.73
CA LYS A 203 2.51 -11.42 -25.65
C LYS A 203 3.38 -12.49 -24.99
N LEU A 204 2.75 -13.54 -24.49
CA LEU A 204 3.44 -14.73 -23.99
C LEU A 204 4.21 -15.41 -25.14
N ASN A 205 5.54 -15.32 -25.11
CA ASN A 205 6.38 -16.06 -26.05
C ASN A 205 6.50 -17.54 -25.59
N PRO A 206 6.82 -18.49 -26.50
CA PRO A 206 6.93 -19.90 -26.14
C PRO A 206 7.94 -20.18 -25.01
N ILE A 207 9.01 -19.39 -24.93
CA ILE A 207 10.04 -19.53 -23.89
C ILE A 207 9.47 -19.20 -22.51
N LEU A 208 8.66 -18.15 -22.41
CA LEU A 208 8.02 -17.71 -21.18
C LEU A 208 6.95 -18.70 -20.74
N VAL A 209 6.17 -19.24 -21.69
CA VAL A 209 5.22 -20.33 -21.44
C VAL A 209 5.96 -21.54 -20.85
N ASP A 210 7.04 -21.98 -21.47
CA ASP A 210 7.85 -23.10 -20.96
C ASP A 210 8.44 -22.80 -19.56
N GLN A 211 8.86 -21.56 -19.31
CA GLN A 211 9.34 -21.12 -17.99
C GLN A 211 8.24 -21.17 -16.93
N ILE A 212 7.00 -20.84 -17.28
CA ILE A 212 5.83 -20.95 -16.38
C ILE A 212 5.60 -22.41 -16.01
N PHE A 213 5.52 -23.31 -16.99
CA PHE A 213 5.34 -24.73 -16.72
C PHE A 213 6.47 -25.30 -15.85
N LYS A 214 7.73 -24.98 -16.15
CA LYS A 214 8.87 -25.43 -15.38
C LYS A 214 8.84 -24.91 -13.94
N THR A 215 8.58 -23.62 -13.76
CA THR A 215 8.49 -23.01 -12.42
C THR A 215 7.38 -23.65 -11.60
N PHE A 216 6.22 -23.90 -12.21
CA PHE A 216 5.09 -24.50 -11.49
C PHE A 216 5.34 -25.98 -11.19
N GLN A 217 6.08 -26.70 -12.04
CA GLN A 217 6.53 -28.07 -11.72
C GLN A 217 7.48 -28.07 -10.51
N ASP A 218 8.46 -27.16 -10.48
CA ASP A 218 9.37 -27.01 -9.34
C ASP A 218 8.59 -26.66 -8.05
N VAL A 219 7.66 -25.70 -8.12
CA VAL A 219 6.78 -25.33 -7.00
C VAL A 219 5.92 -26.49 -6.55
N ALA A 220 5.33 -27.28 -7.47
CA ALA A 220 4.50 -28.43 -7.12
C ALA A 220 5.27 -29.53 -6.38
N VAL A 221 6.56 -29.72 -6.73
CA VAL A 221 7.44 -30.69 -6.05
C VAL A 221 7.71 -30.28 -4.61
N HIS A 222 7.88 -28.98 -4.35
CA HIS A 222 8.22 -28.47 -3.01
C HIS A 222 7.00 -28.13 -2.15
N ARG A 223 5.98 -27.48 -2.74
CA ARG A 223 4.79 -26.92 -2.10
C ARG A 223 3.55 -27.09 -2.97
N ARG A 224 3.14 -28.35 -3.13
CA ARG A 224 1.90 -28.75 -3.82
C ARG A 224 0.66 -28.02 -3.31
N ASP A 225 0.58 -27.74 -2.02
CA ASP A 225 -0.54 -27.11 -1.34
C ASP A 225 -0.88 -25.71 -1.88
N ILE A 226 0.13 -24.94 -2.31
CA ILE A 226 -0.09 -23.59 -2.86
C ILE A 226 -0.87 -23.68 -4.18
N LEU A 227 -0.48 -24.60 -5.06
CA LEU A 227 -1.14 -24.78 -6.36
C LEU A 227 -2.53 -25.40 -6.21
N GLU A 228 -2.72 -26.32 -5.27
CA GLU A 228 -4.05 -26.85 -4.97
C GLU A 228 -4.99 -25.77 -4.45
N THR A 229 -4.50 -24.89 -3.58
CA THR A 229 -5.28 -23.76 -3.06
C THR A 229 -5.68 -22.83 -4.19
N PHE A 230 -4.73 -22.47 -5.07
CA PHE A 230 -5.00 -21.69 -6.28
C PHE A 230 -6.09 -22.32 -7.15
N LEU A 231 -5.98 -23.61 -7.47
CA LEU A 231 -6.96 -24.29 -8.32
C LEU A 231 -8.36 -24.30 -7.70
N ARG A 232 -8.46 -24.50 -6.38
CA ARG A 232 -9.75 -24.48 -5.67
C ARG A 232 -10.37 -23.08 -5.65
N GLU A 233 -9.58 -22.05 -5.36
CA GLU A 233 -10.05 -20.67 -5.37
C GLU A 233 -10.48 -20.24 -6.78
N PHE A 234 -9.70 -20.61 -7.80
CA PHE A 234 -10.01 -20.32 -9.19
C PHE A 234 -11.31 -21.02 -9.65
N ALA A 235 -11.46 -22.32 -9.35
CA ALA A 235 -12.67 -23.07 -9.69
C ALA A 235 -13.90 -22.53 -8.95
N LYS A 236 -13.74 -22.13 -7.69
CA LYS A 236 -14.80 -21.49 -6.91
C LYS A 236 -15.23 -20.17 -7.53
N GLU A 237 -14.28 -19.29 -7.85
CA GLU A 237 -14.58 -18.00 -8.47
C GLU A 237 -15.26 -18.18 -9.83
N LEU A 238 -14.82 -19.16 -10.62
CA LEU A 238 -15.46 -19.51 -11.89
C LEU A 238 -16.89 -20.04 -11.71
N ALA A 239 -17.16 -20.81 -10.64
CA ALA A 239 -18.48 -21.35 -10.34
C ALA A 239 -19.45 -20.31 -9.76
N ASP A 240 -18.93 -19.38 -8.94
CA ASP A 240 -19.70 -18.30 -8.32
C ASP A 240 -20.01 -17.16 -9.33
N THR A 241 -19.29 -17.10 -10.46
CA THR A 241 -19.45 -16.05 -11.47
C THR A 241 -20.66 -16.32 -12.37
N PRO A 242 -21.63 -15.40 -12.45
CA PRO A 242 -22.79 -15.56 -13.32
C PRO A 242 -22.37 -15.67 -14.80
N GLU A 243 -23.15 -16.38 -15.63
CA GLU A 243 -22.82 -16.62 -17.05
C GLU A 243 -22.48 -15.34 -17.83
N GLU A 244 -23.16 -14.23 -17.52
CA GLU A 244 -22.95 -12.92 -18.13
C GLU A 244 -21.57 -12.32 -17.83
N GLU A 245 -20.94 -12.74 -16.73
CA GLU A 245 -19.66 -12.22 -16.25
C GLU A 245 -18.48 -13.18 -16.50
N LYS A 246 -18.71 -14.34 -17.13
CA LYS A 246 -17.63 -15.32 -17.42
C LYS A 246 -16.54 -14.80 -18.35
N GLY A 247 -16.76 -13.66 -19.00
CA GLY A 247 -15.76 -12.94 -19.76
C GLY A 247 -14.86 -12.03 -18.93
N LYS A 248 -15.06 -11.90 -17.61
CA LYS A 248 -14.22 -11.06 -16.75
C LYS A 248 -12.90 -11.76 -16.40
N PRO A 249 -11.83 -10.99 -16.16
CA PRO A 249 -10.55 -11.55 -15.75
C PRO A 249 -10.59 -12.11 -14.32
N PHE A 250 -10.07 -13.32 -14.14
CA PHE A 250 -9.93 -13.99 -12.83
C PHE A 250 -8.52 -13.78 -12.27
N HIS A 251 -8.14 -12.53 -12.05
CA HIS A 251 -6.77 -12.17 -11.66
C HIS A 251 -6.51 -12.32 -10.15
N THR A 252 -7.53 -12.28 -9.29
CA THR A 252 -7.35 -12.34 -7.83
C THR A 252 -6.63 -13.62 -7.37
N PRO A 253 -7.06 -14.83 -7.78
CA PRO A 253 -6.37 -16.07 -7.36
C PRO A 253 -4.96 -16.15 -7.94
N ILE A 254 -4.73 -15.58 -9.13
CA ILE A 254 -3.41 -15.53 -9.76
C ILE A 254 -2.47 -14.61 -8.96
N ILE A 255 -2.94 -13.43 -8.56
CA ILE A 255 -2.16 -12.50 -7.74
C ILE A 255 -1.78 -13.18 -6.43
N TYR A 256 -2.74 -13.83 -5.76
CA TYR A 256 -2.49 -14.58 -4.54
C TYR A 256 -1.42 -15.66 -4.74
N LEU A 257 -1.55 -16.49 -5.79
CA LEU A 257 -0.58 -17.52 -6.13
C LEU A 257 0.82 -16.94 -6.34
N LEU A 258 0.97 -15.91 -7.17
CA LEU A 258 2.28 -15.32 -7.50
C LEU A 258 2.92 -14.68 -6.26
N VAL A 259 2.14 -14.04 -5.40
CA VAL A 259 2.61 -13.45 -4.15
C VAL A 259 3.04 -14.55 -3.16
N GLU A 260 2.30 -15.64 -3.04
CA GLU A 260 2.69 -16.76 -2.19
C GLU A 260 3.96 -17.46 -2.67
N ILE A 261 4.16 -17.58 -3.99
CA ILE A 261 5.43 -18.06 -4.53
C ILE A 261 6.56 -17.11 -4.13
N LEU A 262 6.42 -15.80 -4.30
CA LEU A 262 7.46 -14.83 -3.93
C LEU A 262 7.81 -14.83 -2.44
N LYS A 263 6.82 -15.05 -1.56
CA LYS A 263 7.06 -15.13 -0.10
C LYS A 263 7.86 -16.37 0.29
N GLN A 264 7.71 -17.47 -0.44
CA GLN A 264 8.22 -18.78 -0.03
C GLN A 264 9.44 -19.23 -0.84
N PHE A 265 9.57 -18.78 -2.08
CA PHE A 265 10.61 -19.17 -3.02
C PHE A 265 11.37 -17.94 -3.49
N LEU A 266 12.46 -17.63 -2.79
CA LEU A 266 13.43 -16.66 -3.27
C LEU A 266 14.46 -17.31 -4.20
N ASP A 267 14.72 -18.63 -4.10
CA ASP A 267 15.71 -19.36 -4.91
C ASP A 267 15.03 -20.56 -5.59
N PRO A 268 15.17 -20.75 -6.93
CA PRO A 268 16.00 -20.01 -7.88
C PRO A 268 15.51 -18.61 -8.25
N LEU A 269 16.46 -17.70 -8.50
CA LEU A 269 16.21 -16.34 -9.01
C LEU A 269 15.27 -16.31 -10.23
N SER A 270 15.30 -17.32 -11.09
CA SER A 270 14.42 -17.41 -12.25
C SER A 270 12.93 -17.44 -11.88
N HIS A 271 12.57 -18.03 -10.73
CA HIS A 271 11.18 -18.04 -10.26
C HIS A 271 10.75 -16.64 -9.84
N VAL A 272 11.60 -15.92 -9.09
CA VAL A 272 11.34 -14.54 -8.66
C VAL A 272 11.16 -13.60 -9.84
N VAL A 273 12.06 -13.65 -10.82
CA VAL A 273 11.97 -12.83 -12.04
C VAL A 273 10.69 -13.12 -12.80
N LEU A 274 10.33 -14.40 -12.97
CA LEU A 274 9.09 -14.79 -13.65
C LEU A 274 7.84 -14.27 -12.91
N CYS A 275 7.75 -14.49 -11.60
CA CYS A 275 6.61 -14.04 -10.81
C CYS A 275 6.45 -12.52 -10.85
N LEU A 276 7.54 -11.76 -10.75
CA LEU A 276 7.50 -10.30 -10.89
C LEU A 276 7.13 -9.86 -12.30
N GLN A 277 7.60 -10.54 -13.35
CA GLN A 277 7.22 -10.24 -14.73
C GLN A 277 5.72 -10.44 -14.97
N LEU A 278 5.15 -11.53 -14.43
CA LEU A 278 3.71 -11.81 -14.54
C LEU A 278 2.87 -10.86 -13.68
N LEU A 279 3.30 -10.56 -12.44
CA LEU A 279 2.65 -9.56 -11.60
C LEU A 279 2.69 -8.17 -12.25
N ARG A 280 3.79 -7.81 -12.92
CA ARG A 280 3.87 -6.58 -13.70
C ARG A 280 2.79 -6.54 -14.78
N ALA A 281 2.68 -7.59 -15.59
CA ALA A 281 1.64 -7.68 -16.64
C ALA A 281 0.22 -7.49 -16.06
N ILE A 282 -0.06 -8.16 -14.94
CA ILE A 282 -1.37 -8.12 -14.26
C ILE A 282 -1.62 -6.74 -13.61
N SER A 283 -0.59 -6.07 -13.11
CA SER A 283 -0.70 -4.74 -12.47
C SER A 283 -1.08 -3.61 -13.44
N HIS A 284 -1.01 -3.83 -14.75
CA HIS A 284 -1.46 -2.85 -15.74
C HIS A 284 -2.99 -2.76 -15.83
N VAL A 285 -3.73 -3.75 -15.33
CA VAL A 285 -5.19 -3.71 -15.25
C VAL A 285 -5.58 -2.97 -13.96
N PRO A 286 -6.26 -1.82 -14.05
CA PRO A 286 -6.51 -0.94 -12.89
C PRO A 286 -7.35 -1.64 -11.80
N ASP A 287 -8.31 -2.48 -12.18
CA ASP A 287 -9.20 -3.19 -11.25
C ASP A 287 -8.45 -4.18 -10.34
N ASN A 288 -7.26 -4.61 -10.73
CA ASN A 288 -6.44 -5.54 -9.95
C ASN A 288 -5.72 -4.88 -8.78
N LEU A 289 -5.74 -3.55 -8.68
CA LEU A 289 -4.95 -2.83 -7.69
C LEU A 289 -5.40 -3.11 -6.25
N SER A 290 -6.71 -3.22 -6.03
CA SER A 290 -7.28 -3.61 -4.74
C SER A 290 -6.85 -5.03 -4.35
N ALA A 291 -6.87 -5.98 -5.28
CA ALA A 291 -6.42 -7.36 -5.07
C ALA A 291 -4.91 -7.43 -4.73
N LEU A 292 -4.08 -6.65 -5.42
CA LEU A 292 -2.65 -6.54 -5.10
C LEU A 292 -2.40 -6.06 -3.67
N ILE A 293 -3.17 -5.08 -3.19
CA ILE A 293 -3.04 -4.54 -1.83
C ILE A 293 -3.58 -5.55 -0.80
N TYR A 294 -4.75 -6.12 -1.08
CA TYR A 294 -5.40 -7.11 -0.23
C TYR A 294 -4.49 -8.32 0.04
N HIS A 295 -3.83 -8.84 -0.99
CA HIS A 295 -2.90 -9.97 -0.86
C HIS A 295 -1.49 -9.60 -0.39
N GLN A 296 -1.27 -8.36 0.08
CA GLN A 296 0.02 -7.88 0.61
C GLN A 296 1.18 -8.03 -0.39
N SER A 297 0.90 -7.82 -1.69
CA SER A 297 1.91 -7.94 -2.75
C SER A 297 3.12 -7.03 -2.52
N VAL A 298 2.91 -5.84 -1.94
CA VAL A 298 3.96 -4.87 -1.64
C VAL A 298 5.08 -5.49 -0.79
N ALA A 299 4.73 -6.21 0.28
CA ALA A 299 5.73 -6.81 1.16
C ALA A 299 6.57 -7.88 0.43
N ALA A 300 5.93 -8.71 -0.39
CA ALA A 300 6.62 -9.73 -1.18
C ALA A 300 7.54 -9.14 -2.26
N ILE A 301 7.08 -8.06 -2.92
CA ILE A 301 7.87 -7.33 -3.93
C ILE A 301 9.08 -6.67 -3.29
N LEU A 302 8.89 -5.93 -2.19
CA LEU A 302 9.98 -5.26 -1.47
C LEU A 302 11.00 -6.27 -0.90
N GLY A 303 10.51 -7.41 -0.39
CA GLY A 303 11.37 -8.52 0.06
C GLY A 303 12.22 -9.08 -1.09
N SER A 304 11.62 -9.29 -2.26
CA SER A 304 12.32 -9.76 -3.46
C SER A 304 13.36 -8.75 -3.95
N MET A 305 13.01 -7.46 -3.98
CA MET A 305 13.93 -6.37 -4.34
C MET A 305 15.11 -6.28 -3.36
N THR A 306 14.86 -6.46 -2.06
CA THR A 306 15.91 -6.42 -1.03
C THR A 306 16.85 -7.62 -1.15
N ALA A 307 16.30 -8.83 -1.36
CA ALA A 307 17.09 -10.05 -1.52
C ALA A 307 17.98 -10.03 -2.78
N TYR A 308 17.52 -9.35 -3.83
CA TYR A 308 18.19 -9.29 -5.13
C TYR A 308 18.53 -7.87 -5.56
N LEU A 309 19.15 -7.10 -4.65
CA LEU A 309 19.51 -5.71 -4.89
C LEU A 309 20.33 -5.52 -6.18
N ASP A 310 21.28 -6.40 -6.46
CA ASP A 310 22.17 -6.29 -7.63
C ASP A 310 21.51 -6.69 -8.97
N LYS A 311 20.29 -7.26 -8.96
CA LYS A 311 19.63 -7.79 -10.16
C LYS A 311 18.70 -6.75 -10.77
N THR A 312 19.12 -6.20 -11.91
CA THR A 312 18.40 -5.14 -12.63
C THR A 312 16.95 -5.50 -12.95
N ASP A 313 16.69 -6.74 -13.38
CA ASP A 313 15.34 -7.17 -13.79
C ASP A 313 14.38 -7.21 -12.60
N VAL A 314 14.86 -7.70 -11.44
CA VAL A 314 14.06 -7.74 -10.20
C VAL A 314 13.74 -6.32 -9.73
N GLN A 315 14.73 -5.42 -9.75
CA GLN A 315 14.52 -4.02 -9.36
C GLN A 315 13.55 -3.32 -10.31
N GLN A 316 13.73 -3.50 -11.62
CA GLN A 316 12.89 -2.86 -12.61
C GLN A 316 11.44 -3.36 -12.54
N PHE A 317 11.20 -4.66 -12.55
CA PHE A 317 9.84 -5.21 -12.45
C PHE A 317 9.17 -4.86 -11.11
N GLY A 318 9.92 -4.92 -10.01
CA GLY A 318 9.41 -4.51 -8.71
C GLY A 318 8.96 -3.06 -8.69
N LEU A 319 9.80 -2.13 -9.17
CA LEU A 319 9.44 -0.71 -9.26
C LEU A 319 8.27 -0.46 -10.22
N ASP A 320 8.21 -1.15 -11.36
CA ASP A 320 7.11 -0.99 -12.32
C ASP A 320 5.75 -1.38 -11.70
N ILE A 321 5.70 -2.44 -10.89
CA ILE A 321 4.50 -2.82 -10.13
C ILE A 321 4.19 -1.75 -9.06
N LEU A 322 5.21 -1.33 -8.31
CA LEU A 322 5.05 -0.31 -7.26
C LEU A 322 4.59 1.04 -7.81
N VAL A 323 4.91 1.38 -9.07
CA VAL A 323 4.41 2.60 -9.74
C VAL A 323 2.89 2.59 -9.80
N LYS A 324 2.30 1.43 -10.10
CA LYS A 324 0.85 1.21 -10.16
C LYS A 324 0.24 1.16 -8.77
N ILE A 325 0.93 0.53 -7.81
CA ILE A 325 0.46 0.51 -6.43
C ILE A 325 0.42 1.91 -5.80
N ALA A 326 1.40 2.75 -6.13
CA ALA A 326 1.49 4.11 -5.64
C ALA A 326 0.36 5.05 -6.14
N THR A 327 -0.44 4.65 -7.13
CA THR A 327 -1.63 5.40 -7.55
C THR A 327 -2.90 5.01 -6.81
N PHE A 328 -2.85 3.99 -5.95
CA PHE A 328 -3.98 3.62 -5.11
C PHE A 328 -4.29 4.73 -4.11
N LYS A 329 -5.55 5.15 -4.05
CA LYS A 329 -6.04 6.12 -3.07
C LYS A 329 -6.63 5.37 -1.87
N PRO A 330 -5.87 5.18 -0.78
CA PRO A 330 -6.41 4.56 0.42
C PRO A 330 -7.45 5.47 1.07
N ASP A 331 -8.40 4.88 1.80
CA ASP A 331 -9.19 5.64 2.76
C ASP A 331 -8.26 6.23 3.84
N ILE A 332 -8.63 7.37 4.42
CA ILE A 332 -7.83 8.07 5.42
C ILE A 332 -7.64 7.22 6.69
N THR A 333 -8.57 6.32 6.96
CA THR A 333 -8.50 5.39 8.09
C THR A 333 -7.60 4.17 7.80
N GLU A 334 -7.40 3.86 6.52
CA GLU A 334 -6.62 2.71 6.07
C GLU A 334 -5.11 3.01 6.06
N LYS A 335 -4.32 1.95 6.17
CA LYS A 335 -2.86 2.08 6.05
C LYS A 335 -2.51 2.26 4.56
N PRO A 336 -1.68 3.23 4.21
CA PRO A 336 -1.22 3.36 2.84
C PRO A 336 -0.40 2.14 2.44
N PRO A 337 -0.44 1.72 1.16
CA PRO A 337 0.19 0.50 0.72
C PRO A 337 1.72 0.55 0.83
N LEU A 338 2.31 1.74 0.75
CA LEU A 338 3.75 1.98 0.91
C LEU A 338 4.00 2.84 2.15
N HIS A 339 4.79 2.31 3.08
CA HIS A 339 5.22 2.95 4.32
C HIS A 339 6.75 3.15 4.32
N GLU A 340 7.32 3.60 5.44
CA GLU A 340 8.73 4.02 5.59
C GLU A 340 9.73 2.98 5.06
N GLY A 341 9.59 1.71 5.44
CA GLY A 341 10.47 0.64 4.96
C GLY A 341 10.40 0.41 3.45
N GLY A 342 9.24 0.63 2.82
CA GLY A 342 9.12 0.59 1.36
C GLY A 342 9.85 1.74 0.69
N ILE A 343 9.75 2.94 1.27
CA ILE A 343 10.45 4.15 0.80
C ILE A 343 11.97 3.97 0.86
N GLU A 344 12.48 3.35 1.93
CA GLU A 344 13.90 3.02 2.08
C GLU A 344 14.39 2.05 1.01
N VAL A 345 13.65 0.96 0.75
CA VAL A 345 14.01 -0.03 -0.29
C VAL A 345 14.00 0.60 -1.69
N ILE A 346 12.99 1.42 -2.01
CA ILE A 346 12.92 2.16 -3.28
C ILE A 346 14.13 3.10 -3.42
N SER A 347 14.43 3.86 -2.37
CA SER A 347 15.56 4.79 -2.32
C SER A 347 16.90 4.06 -2.52
N LEU A 348 17.08 2.94 -1.83
CA LEU A 348 18.26 2.09 -1.95
C LEU A 348 18.42 1.53 -3.36
N SER A 349 17.33 1.09 -3.99
CA SER A 349 17.33 0.59 -5.37
C SER A 349 17.78 1.67 -6.37
N VAL A 350 17.22 2.88 -6.26
CA VAL A 350 17.56 4.02 -7.14
C VAL A 350 19.01 4.45 -6.94
N GLN A 351 19.51 4.49 -5.70
CA GLN A 351 20.91 4.82 -5.41
C GLN A 351 21.88 3.75 -5.94
N HIS A 352 21.58 2.47 -5.69
CA HIS A 352 22.43 1.37 -6.14
C HIS A 352 22.51 1.31 -7.67
N HIS A 353 21.39 1.54 -8.34
CA HIS A 353 21.28 1.54 -9.80
C HIS A 353 21.27 2.96 -10.40
N ALA A 354 21.96 3.92 -9.79
CA ALA A 354 21.93 5.34 -10.21
C ALA A 354 22.38 5.60 -11.66
N LYS A 355 23.00 4.63 -12.32
CA LYS A 355 23.41 4.69 -13.74
C LYS A 355 22.41 4.03 -14.70
N ASN A 356 21.44 3.29 -14.18
CA ASN A 356 20.43 2.63 -14.98
C ASN A 356 19.20 3.53 -15.13
N LEU A 357 19.02 4.08 -16.32
CA LEU A 357 17.92 5.00 -16.64
C LEU A 357 16.55 4.41 -16.31
N THR A 358 16.28 3.14 -16.64
CA THR A 358 14.95 2.55 -16.47
C THR A 358 14.57 2.43 -15.00
N ILE A 359 15.50 1.93 -14.17
CA ILE A 359 15.30 1.80 -12.71
C ILE A 359 15.15 3.16 -12.06
N VAL A 360 16.00 4.13 -12.41
CA VAL A 360 15.93 5.49 -11.86
C VAL A 360 14.63 6.18 -12.25
N GLN A 361 14.20 6.04 -13.50
CA GLN A 361 12.93 6.60 -13.99
C GLN A 361 11.74 5.97 -13.28
N SER A 362 11.68 4.63 -13.17
CA SER A 362 10.60 3.94 -12.46
C SER A 362 10.59 4.32 -10.98
N GLY A 363 11.75 4.38 -10.31
CA GLY A 363 11.85 4.80 -8.91
C GLY A 363 11.39 6.24 -8.66
N CYS A 364 11.80 7.18 -9.53
CA CYS A 364 11.29 8.56 -9.48
C CYS A 364 9.76 8.62 -9.64
N ARG A 365 9.22 7.79 -10.54
CA ARG A 365 7.78 7.69 -10.78
C ARG A 365 7.02 7.11 -9.59
N VAL A 366 7.53 6.07 -8.92
CA VAL A 366 6.93 5.51 -7.69
C VAL A 366 6.81 6.62 -6.64
N LEU A 367 7.92 7.30 -6.36
CA LEU A 367 7.99 8.34 -5.33
C LEU A 367 7.09 9.54 -5.66
N SER A 368 7.05 9.96 -6.92
CA SER A 368 6.17 11.04 -7.36
C SER A 368 4.70 10.66 -7.27
N ASN A 369 4.32 9.44 -7.69
CA ASN A 369 2.94 8.97 -7.59
C ASN A 369 2.51 8.87 -6.14
N LEU A 370 3.29 8.23 -5.28
CA LEU A 370 2.99 8.06 -3.87
C LEU A 370 2.80 9.41 -3.17
N SER A 371 3.74 10.34 -3.38
CA SER A 371 3.67 11.68 -2.78
C SER A 371 2.43 12.45 -3.24
N THR A 372 2.11 12.36 -4.55
CA THR A 372 0.92 13.03 -5.11
C THR A 372 -0.36 12.43 -4.53
N THR A 373 -0.49 11.10 -4.53
CA THR A 373 -1.68 10.42 -4.01
C THR A 373 -1.91 10.75 -2.54
N LEU A 374 -0.89 10.65 -1.69
CA LEU A 374 -1.02 10.97 -0.25
C LEU A 374 -1.36 12.45 -0.03
N TYR A 375 -0.72 13.35 -0.77
CA TYR A 375 -1.02 14.78 -0.70
C TYR A 375 -2.46 15.09 -1.14
N ASP A 376 -2.90 14.52 -2.26
CA ASP A 376 -4.22 14.76 -2.82
C ASP A 376 -5.32 14.20 -1.91
N THR A 377 -5.16 12.97 -1.39
CA THR A 377 -6.12 12.39 -0.42
C THR A 377 -6.18 13.23 0.86
N ALA A 378 -5.02 13.64 1.41
CA ALA A 378 -5.01 14.48 2.61
C ALA A 378 -5.62 15.87 2.36
N SER A 379 -5.37 16.48 1.20
CA SER A 379 -6.00 17.76 0.84
C SER A 379 -7.50 17.60 0.68
N GLN A 380 -7.95 16.55 -0.02
CA GLN A 380 -9.36 16.28 -0.26
C GLN A 380 -10.14 16.11 1.06
N VAL A 381 -9.60 15.35 2.02
CA VAL A 381 -10.24 15.19 3.34
C VAL A 381 -10.41 16.52 4.08
N ILE A 382 -9.47 17.45 3.91
CA ILE A 382 -9.55 18.81 4.50
C ILE A 382 -10.51 19.71 3.70
N ASP A 383 -10.62 19.51 2.38
CA ASP A 383 -11.47 20.27 1.47
C ASP A 383 -12.96 19.85 1.55
N ASP A 384 -13.25 18.58 1.83
CA ASP A 384 -14.61 18.01 1.83
C ASP A 384 -15.40 18.34 3.13
N ASP A 385 -14.88 19.21 4.01
CA ASP A 385 -15.48 19.62 5.28
C ASP A 385 -16.01 18.44 6.13
N CYS A 386 -15.34 17.28 6.06
CA CYS A 386 -15.70 16.11 6.87
C CYS A 386 -15.66 16.47 8.36
N GLU A 387 -16.60 15.91 9.14
CA GLU A 387 -16.57 16.07 10.60
C GLU A 387 -15.21 15.59 11.14
N CYS A 388 -14.52 16.46 11.87
CA CYS A 388 -13.18 16.22 12.34
C CYS A 388 -13.18 15.16 13.46
N ASN A 389 -13.18 13.89 13.08
CA ASN A 389 -13.03 12.77 14.00
C ASN A 389 -11.55 12.53 14.35
N VAL A 390 -11.29 12.09 15.58
CA VAL A 390 -9.99 11.61 16.07
C VAL A 390 -9.35 10.59 15.10
N ASP A 391 -10.13 9.69 14.51
CA ASP A 391 -9.60 8.68 13.59
C ASP A 391 -9.09 9.30 12.28
N ILE A 392 -9.82 10.29 11.74
CA ILE A 392 -9.42 11.05 10.54
C ILE A 392 -8.16 11.87 10.83
N LEU A 393 -8.09 12.52 11.99
CA LEU A 393 -6.89 13.26 12.41
C LEU A 393 -5.66 12.36 12.50
N GLN A 394 -5.81 11.17 13.11
CA GLN A 394 -4.74 10.18 13.19
C GLN A 394 -4.33 9.66 11.80
N GLY A 395 -5.30 9.44 10.91
CA GLY A 395 -5.05 9.10 9.50
C GLY A 395 -4.24 10.17 8.77
N LEU A 396 -4.66 11.43 8.88
CA LEU A 396 -3.95 12.59 8.34
C LEU A 396 -2.53 12.72 8.91
N ASP A 397 -2.34 12.51 10.22
CA ASP A 397 -1.00 12.53 10.82
C ASP A 397 -0.10 11.44 10.24
N LYS A 398 -0.62 10.21 10.06
CA LYS A 398 0.15 9.13 9.42
C LYS A 398 0.58 9.51 8.00
N PHE A 399 -0.30 10.09 7.19
CA PHE A 399 0.03 10.49 5.83
C PHE A 399 1.08 11.60 5.81
N LEU A 400 0.98 12.59 6.72
CA LEU A 400 1.97 13.66 6.84
C LEU A 400 3.34 13.15 7.30
N VAL A 401 3.39 12.18 8.22
CA VAL A 401 4.64 11.53 8.65
C VAL A 401 5.31 10.80 7.48
N ILE A 402 4.53 10.09 6.67
CA ILE A 402 5.04 9.40 5.48
C ILE A 402 5.55 10.42 4.44
N LEU A 403 4.79 11.50 4.19
CA LEU A 403 5.23 12.58 3.30
C LEU A 403 6.53 13.24 3.79
N ASP A 404 6.66 13.48 5.10
CA ASP A 404 7.90 14.01 5.68
C ASP A 404 9.07 13.04 5.50
N THR A 405 8.83 11.74 5.67
CA THR A 405 9.84 10.69 5.48
C THR A 405 10.30 10.62 4.02
N ILE A 406 9.38 10.72 3.06
CA ILE A 406 9.69 10.78 1.62
C ILE A 406 10.50 12.05 1.32
N SER A 407 10.06 13.20 1.81
CA SER A 407 10.74 14.48 1.61
C SER A 407 12.18 14.42 2.13
N TRP A 408 12.37 13.93 3.34
CA TRP A 408 13.68 13.87 3.99
C TRP A 408 14.62 12.85 3.32
N SER A 409 14.13 11.65 3.03
CA SER A 409 14.95 10.53 2.54
C SER A 409 15.26 10.64 1.05
N CYS A 410 14.32 11.14 0.25
CA CYS A 410 14.37 11.00 -1.21
C CYS A 410 14.74 12.28 -1.96
N THR A 411 14.67 13.47 -1.34
CA THR A 411 14.91 14.74 -2.07
C THR A 411 16.30 14.80 -2.71
N SER A 412 17.35 14.41 -1.99
CA SER A 412 18.72 14.39 -2.51
C SER A 412 18.88 13.39 -3.66
N ILE A 413 18.25 12.22 -3.53
CA ILE A 413 18.28 11.14 -4.54
C ILE A 413 17.61 11.61 -5.84
N ILE A 414 16.44 12.24 -5.73
CA ILE A 414 15.72 12.77 -6.90
C ILE A 414 16.52 13.90 -7.56
N GLN A 415 17.11 14.81 -6.79
CA GLN A 415 17.97 15.87 -7.34
C GLN A 415 19.20 15.32 -8.05
N GLU A 416 19.83 14.30 -7.48
CA GLU A 416 20.96 13.61 -8.11
C GLU A 416 20.53 12.87 -9.38
N ALA A 417 19.39 12.18 -9.37
CA ALA A 417 18.81 11.53 -10.54
C ALA A 417 18.54 12.53 -11.68
N MET A 418 17.91 13.67 -11.38
CA MET A 418 17.65 14.74 -12.35
C MET A 418 18.95 15.33 -12.91
N LYS A 419 20.01 15.43 -12.11
CA LYS A 419 21.33 15.89 -12.55
C LYS A 419 22.00 14.86 -13.46
N ASN A 420 22.00 13.59 -13.06
CA ASN A 420 22.64 12.49 -13.80
C ASN A 420 21.95 12.23 -15.15
N PHE A 421 20.63 12.39 -15.20
CA PHE A 421 19.81 12.22 -16.40
C PHE A 421 19.17 13.54 -16.85
N SER A 422 19.97 14.62 -16.88
CA SER A 422 19.50 15.96 -17.24
C SER A 422 18.85 16.08 -18.63
N THR A 423 19.17 15.17 -19.56
CA THR A 423 18.57 15.10 -20.90
C THR A 423 17.31 14.25 -20.97
N ASP A 424 17.05 13.40 -19.96
CA ASP A 424 15.87 12.54 -19.95
C ASP A 424 14.64 13.29 -19.42
N LEU A 425 13.63 13.43 -20.27
CA LEU A 425 12.40 14.15 -19.92
C LEU A 425 11.56 13.38 -18.89
N GLY A 426 11.63 12.04 -18.88
CA GLY A 426 10.89 11.21 -17.93
C GLY A 426 11.35 11.46 -16.50
N VAL A 427 12.64 11.30 -16.23
CA VAL A 427 13.26 11.56 -14.92
C VAL A 427 13.03 13.02 -14.49
N ASN A 428 13.22 13.98 -15.40
CA ASN A 428 13.00 15.39 -15.08
C ASN A 428 11.54 15.73 -14.79
N ARG A 429 10.58 15.14 -15.52
CA ARG A 429 9.15 15.36 -15.32
C ARG A 429 8.72 14.81 -13.96
N GLU A 430 9.04 13.56 -13.66
CA GLU A 430 8.67 12.94 -12.38
C GLU A 430 9.40 13.62 -11.21
N GLY A 431 10.68 13.97 -11.38
CA GLY A 431 11.44 14.71 -10.37
C GLY A 431 10.87 16.10 -10.07
N ARG A 432 10.43 16.85 -11.09
CA ARG A 432 9.75 18.15 -10.89
C ARG A 432 8.39 17.98 -10.22
N ARG A 433 7.61 16.97 -10.60
CA ARG A 433 6.31 16.67 -9.98
C ARG A 433 6.49 16.32 -8.49
N PHE A 434 7.47 15.49 -8.17
CA PHE A 434 7.89 15.21 -6.79
C PHE A 434 8.21 16.50 -6.03
N MET A 435 9.10 17.34 -6.56
CA MET A 435 9.50 18.59 -5.89
C MET A 435 8.33 19.57 -5.72
N TYR A 436 7.38 19.60 -6.66
CA TYR A 436 6.20 20.45 -6.58
C TYR A 436 5.29 20.08 -5.41
N VAL A 437 5.06 18.79 -5.16
CA VAL A 437 4.28 18.32 -4.01
C VAL A 437 4.92 18.80 -2.70
N PHE A 438 6.24 18.65 -2.55
CA PHE A 438 6.94 19.04 -1.32
C PHE A 438 7.07 20.56 -1.13
N ALA A 439 7.07 21.34 -2.21
CA ALA A 439 6.95 22.80 -2.11
C ALA A 439 5.60 23.23 -1.50
N ARG A 440 4.54 22.41 -1.63
CA ARG A 440 3.20 22.68 -1.09
C ARG A 440 2.91 22.02 0.25
N LEU A 441 3.74 21.06 0.68
CA LEU A 441 3.55 20.34 1.95
C LEU A 441 3.41 21.28 3.18
N PRO A 442 4.17 22.38 3.33
CA PRO A 442 3.98 23.32 4.45
C PRO A 442 2.58 23.95 4.48
N HIS A 443 2.02 24.24 3.30
CA HIS A 443 0.67 24.80 3.19
C HIS A 443 -0.39 23.77 3.60
N LEU A 444 -0.22 22.50 3.21
CA LEU A 444 -1.13 21.42 3.64
C LEU A 444 -1.12 21.26 5.18
N LYS A 445 0.06 21.32 5.81
CA LYS A 445 0.17 21.29 7.29
C LYS A 445 -0.53 22.47 7.94
N GLN A 446 -0.35 23.67 7.41
CA GLN A 446 -1.03 24.88 7.90
C GLN A 446 -2.56 24.75 7.76
N ARG A 447 -3.05 24.26 6.61
CA ARG A 447 -4.47 24.01 6.38
C ARG A 447 -5.04 23.00 7.37
N LYS A 448 -4.33 21.91 7.64
CA LYS A 448 -4.73 20.93 8.66
C LYS A 448 -4.90 21.58 10.03
N SER A 449 -3.94 22.42 10.45
CA SER A 449 -4.03 23.12 11.74
C SER A 449 -5.25 24.05 11.81
N GLN A 450 -5.52 24.82 10.74
CA GLN A 450 -6.69 25.70 10.67
C GLN A 450 -8.00 24.92 10.70
N TRP A 451 -8.08 23.81 9.96
CA TRP A 451 -9.24 22.93 9.96
C TRP A 451 -9.53 22.34 11.35
N TYR A 452 -8.48 21.91 12.06
CA TYR A 452 -8.61 21.41 13.44
C TYR A 452 -9.09 22.50 14.42
N GLU A 453 -8.52 23.70 14.34
CA GLU A 453 -8.94 24.85 15.17
C GLU A 453 -10.41 25.22 14.93
N GLN A 454 -10.83 25.25 13.66
CA GLN A 454 -12.22 25.54 13.29
C GLN A 454 -13.19 24.48 13.82
N SER A 455 -12.82 23.20 13.77
CA SER A 455 -13.65 22.15 14.35
C SER A 455 -13.80 22.31 15.86
N LEU A 456 -12.72 22.64 16.57
CA LEU A 456 -12.76 22.85 18.02
C LEU A 456 -13.64 24.05 18.39
N GLU A 457 -13.59 25.13 17.61
CA GLU A 457 -14.47 26.28 17.79
C GLU A 457 -15.94 25.94 17.54
N ASN A 458 -16.24 25.09 16.56
CA ASN A 458 -17.60 24.65 16.26
C ASN A 458 -18.14 23.75 17.37
N ASP A 459 -17.33 22.83 17.90
CA ASP A 459 -17.71 21.98 19.03
C ASP A 459 -18.02 22.82 20.27
N LEU A 460 -17.21 23.85 20.55
CA LEU A 460 -17.42 24.75 21.67
C LEU A 460 -18.69 25.60 21.50
N LYS A 461 -18.97 26.09 20.27
CA LYS A 461 -20.21 26.83 19.96
C LYS A 461 -21.44 25.95 20.12
N ASN A 462 -21.37 24.69 19.68
CA ASN A 462 -22.48 23.74 19.83
C ASN A 462 -22.77 23.46 21.31
N GLN A 463 -21.74 23.25 22.13
CA GLN A 463 -21.88 23.08 23.59
C GLN A 463 -22.50 24.30 24.26
N LEU A 464 -22.08 25.51 23.92
CA LEU A 464 -22.64 26.75 24.47
C LEU A 464 -24.10 26.96 24.03
N SER A 465 -24.46 26.58 22.80
CA SER A 465 -25.83 26.73 22.29
C SER A 465 -26.84 25.76 22.92
N ASP A 466 -26.36 24.61 23.42
CA ASP A 466 -27.20 23.66 24.14
C ASP A 466 -27.45 24.11 25.59
N GLU A 467 -26.48 24.74 26.24
CA GLU A 467 -26.65 25.33 27.58
C GLU A 467 -27.66 26.49 27.59
N GLU A 468 -27.69 27.34 26.54
CA GLU A 468 -28.66 28.44 26.44
C GLU A 468 -30.11 27.97 26.17
N ARG A 469 -30.31 26.72 25.71
CA ARG A 469 -31.65 26.16 25.46
C ARG A 469 -32.30 25.50 26.67
N GLU A 470 -31.53 25.07 27.66
CA GLU A 470 -32.09 24.42 28.86
C GLU A 470 -32.65 25.41 29.89
N GLU A 471 -32.31 26.71 29.84
CA GLU A 471 -32.79 27.68 30.82
C GLU A 471 -34.18 28.28 30.51
N ASP A 472 -34.75 28.04 29.32
CA ASP A 472 -36.02 28.65 28.87
C ASP A 472 -37.18 27.66 28.72
N GLU A 473 -37.10 26.39 29.20
CA GLU A 473 -38.29 25.54 29.31
C GLU A 473 -39.13 25.94 30.53
N PRO A 474 -40.30 26.61 30.35
CA PRO A 474 -41.11 27.04 31.46
C PRO A 474 -41.82 25.82 32.05
N LEU A 475 -41.49 25.49 33.30
CA LEU A 475 -42.24 24.60 34.21
C LEU A 475 -43.73 24.96 34.23
N SER A 476 -44.49 24.52 33.23
CA SER A 476 -45.90 24.80 33.11
C SER A 476 -46.69 23.53 32.77
N SER A 477 -47.30 23.00 33.84
CA SER A 477 -48.64 22.42 33.86
C SER A 477 -48.84 20.93 33.53
N ILE A 478 -48.62 20.12 34.57
CA ILE A 478 -49.67 19.18 35.02
C ILE A 478 -50.89 20.03 35.42
N LEU A 479 -51.96 20.07 34.60
CA LEU A 479 -53.38 20.06 35.00
C LEU A 479 -54.36 20.49 33.87
N LYS A 480 -55.30 19.59 33.59
CA LYS A 480 -56.72 19.81 33.21
C LYS A 480 -57.08 20.59 31.93
N ARG A 481 -57.48 19.81 30.91
CA ARG A 481 -58.86 19.70 30.39
C ARG A 481 -59.76 20.95 30.54
N THR A 482 -59.98 21.71 29.47
CA THR A 482 -61.32 22.09 28.97
C THR A 482 -61.27 22.74 27.59
N ARG A 483 -62.27 22.40 26.78
CA ARG A 483 -62.64 23.03 25.51
C ARG A 483 -63.13 24.47 25.74
N SER A 484 -62.79 25.39 24.84
CA SER A 484 -63.75 26.39 24.32
C SER A 484 -63.19 27.14 23.12
N PHE A 485 -64.05 27.27 22.11
CA PHE A 485 -64.00 28.20 20.97
C PHE A 485 -63.87 29.65 21.44
N GLU A 486 -63.12 30.49 20.72
CA GLU A 486 -63.57 31.81 20.21
C GLU A 486 -62.44 32.62 19.53
N ASN A 487 -62.51 32.67 18.19
CA ASN A 487 -62.52 33.87 17.34
C ASN A 487 -61.59 35.09 17.57
N LEU A 488 -60.91 35.41 16.45
CA LEU A 488 -60.71 36.74 15.83
C LEU A 488 -59.69 37.71 16.45
N ARG A 489 -58.52 37.83 15.81
CA ARG A 489 -58.11 39.01 14.99
C ARG A 489 -56.65 38.89 14.56
N THR A 490 -56.43 38.90 13.25
CA THR A 490 -55.15 39.24 12.61
C THR A 490 -54.94 40.77 12.64
N PRO A 491 -53.72 41.27 12.41
CA PRO A 491 -53.35 41.61 11.03
C PRO A 491 -51.89 41.31 10.61
N GLU A 492 -51.74 41.21 9.28
CA GLU A 492 -50.56 41.55 8.46
C GLU A 492 -49.35 40.61 8.40
N ARG A 493 -49.46 39.60 7.51
CA ARG A 493 -48.31 39.07 6.77
C ARG A 493 -48.54 39.35 5.28
N LYS A 494 -47.65 40.16 4.70
CA LYS A 494 -47.56 40.41 3.25
C LYS A 494 -47.12 39.11 2.57
N VAL A 495 -47.91 38.65 1.61
CA VAL A 495 -47.58 37.60 0.65
C VAL A 495 -47.35 38.31 -0.69
N GLN A 496 -46.17 38.16 -1.27
CA GLN A 496 -45.91 38.48 -2.67
C GLN A 496 -46.44 37.32 -3.51
N PHE A 497 -47.23 37.64 -4.53
CA PHE A 497 -47.58 36.75 -5.62
C PHE A 497 -46.79 37.22 -6.85
N ASP A 498 -46.17 36.27 -7.54
CA ASP A 498 -45.61 36.47 -8.87
C ASP A 498 -46.75 36.65 -9.87
N GLU A 499 -46.62 37.69 -10.69
CA GLU A 499 -47.52 37.99 -11.82
C GLU A 499 -47.10 37.14 -13.03
N GLU A 500 -48.02 36.29 -13.47
CA GLU A 500 -48.05 35.72 -14.82
C GLU A 500 -48.52 36.81 -15.79
N ASP A 501 -47.76 37.06 -16.84
CA ASP A 501 -48.22 37.77 -18.05
C ASP A 501 -47.93 36.91 -19.29
N ASP A 502 -49.00 36.41 -19.88
CA ASP A 502 -49.10 35.79 -21.20
C ASP A 502 -48.83 36.82 -22.31
N PHE A 503 -47.95 36.51 -23.29
CA PHE A 503 -48.11 37.02 -24.67
C PHE A 503 -47.39 36.15 -25.73
N LEU A 504 -48.18 35.24 -26.32
CA LEU A 504 -48.30 34.80 -27.73
C LEU A 504 -47.08 34.64 -28.68
N SER A 505 -47.16 33.50 -29.41
CA SER A 505 -46.63 33.12 -30.74
C SER A 505 -45.20 32.54 -30.75
N SER A 506 -44.85 31.46 -31.44
CA SER A 506 -45.48 30.74 -32.56
C SER A 506 -44.81 29.35 -32.78
N VAL A 507 -45.64 28.36 -33.11
CA VAL A 507 -45.46 27.27 -34.11
C VAL A 507 -44.08 26.58 -34.25
N SER A 508 -44.00 25.30 -33.84
CA SER A 508 -43.76 24.14 -34.74
C SER A 508 -43.52 22.84 -33.96
N SER A 509 -44.26 21.82 -34.37
CA SER A 509 -44.28 20.40 -34.00
C SER A 509 -42.94 19.64 -34.01
N THR A 510 -42.77 18.67 -33.08
CA THR A 510 -42.89 17.19 -33.28
C THR A 510 -42.52 16.46 -31.98
N VAL A 511 -43.48 15.89 -31.25
CA VAL A 511 -43.69 14.42 -31.06
C VAL A 511 -42.42 13.61 -30.73
N SER A 512 -42.26 13.22 -29.47
CA SER A 512 -42.16 11.81 -29.06
C SER A 512 -41.97 11.66 -27.54
N ASP A 513 -42.74 10.74 -26.97
CA ASP A 513 -42.89 10.41 -25.56
C ASP A 513 -41.57 10.04 -24.85
N THR A 514 -41.33 10.67 -23.69
CA THR A 514 -40.35 10.20 -22.71
C THR A 514 -41.09 9.65 -21.49
N SER A 515 -41.01 8.34 -21.31
CA SER A 515 -41.33 7.64 -20.08
C SER A 515 -40.31 8.02 -19.00
N THR A 516 -40.77 8.72 -17.97
CA THR A 516 -40.10 8.88 -16.67
C THR A 516 -39.87 7.50 -16.04
N ILE A 517 -38.62 7.04 -16.05
CA ILE A 517 -38.10 6.05 -15.11
C ILE A 517 -37.45 6.85 -13.98
N ALA A 518 -37.88 6.56 -12.76
CA ALA A 518 -37.36 7.14 -11.55
C ALA A 518 -35.91 6.68 -11.32
N ASP A 519 -35.02 7.65 -11.10
CA ASP A 519 -33.70 7.44 -10.51
C ASP A 519 -33.86 7.05 -9.04
N GLU A 520 -33.76 5.75 -8.76
CA GLU A 520 -33.37 5.22 -7.46
C GLU A 520 -31.94 4.71 -7.56
N SER A 521 -30.96 5.58 -7.34
CA SER A 521 -29.60 5.17 -6.96
C SER A 521 -29.41 5.43 -5.47
N GLY A 522 -30.03 4.58 -4.65
CA GLY A 522 -29.68 4.44 -3.25
C GLY A 522 -28.30 3.80 -3.16
N ILE A 523 -27.29 4.60 -2.79
CA ILE A 523 -26.01 4.09 -2.33
C ILE A 523 -26.26 3.48 -0.94
N GLU A 524 -26.58 2.19 -0.90
CA GLU A 524 -26.44 1.41 0.32
C GLU A 524 -24.96 1.34 0.67
N VAL A 525 -24.55 2.17 1.64
CA VAL A 525 -23.30 2.01 2.36
C VAL A 525 -23.40 0.71 3.15
N CYS A 526 -22.97 -0.38 2.52
CA CYS A 526 -22.73 -1.66 3.17
C CYS A 526 -21.57 -1.47 4.16
N SER A 527 -21.89 -1.15 5.41
CA SER A 527 -20.97 -1.23 6.55
C SER A 527 -20.60 -2.71 6.77
N ARG A 528 -19.56 -3.17 6.06
CA ARG A 528 -18.97 -4.49 6.24
C ARG A 528 -18.14 -4.51 7.51
N VAL A 529 -18.70 -5.14 8.54
CA VAL A 529 -17.97 -5.57 9.74
C VAL A 529 -16.97 -6.66 9.32
N PHE A 530 -15.68 -6.39 9.51
CA PHE A 530 -14.62 -7.36 9.24
C PHE A 530 -14.67 -8.50 10.26
N TYR A 531 -14.83 -9.73 9.76
CA TYR A 531 -14.66 -10.96 10.53
C TYR A 531 -13.20 -11.40 10.47
N ASP A 532 -12.58 -11.61 11.64
CA ASP A 532 -11.34 -12.37 11.78
C ASP A 532 -11.67 -13.89 11.70
N PRO A 533 -11.25 -14.61 10.63
CA PRO A 533 -11.56 -16.02 10.46
C PRO A 533 -10.84 -16.95 11.46
N HIS A 534 -9.99 -16.43 12.35
CA HIS A 534 -9.23 -17.23 13.31
C HIS A 534 -9.69 -17.11 14.77
N THR A 535 -10.53 -16.14 15.15
CA THR A 535 -10.83 -15.91 16.57
C THR A 535 -12.31 -15.91 16.96
N GLY A 536 -13.26 -15.77 16.02
CA GLY A 536 -14.68 -16.08 16.22
C GLY A 536 -15.37 -15.42 17.43
N LYS A 537 -14.88 -14.26 17.93
CA LYS A 537 -15.50 -13.55 19.06
C LYS A 537 -15.53 -12.04 18.84
N ALA A 538 -16.73 -11.47 18.95
CA ALA A 538 -16.94 -10.04 19.13
C ALA A 538 -16.56 -9.63 20.57
N LEU A 539 -15.92 -8.47 20.74
CA LEU A 539 -15.58 -7.88 22.04
C LEU A 539 -16.48 -6.66 22.27
N ASP A 540 -17.35 -6.74 23.28
CA ASP A 540 -18.11 -5.61 23.81
C ASP A 540 -17.18 -4.63 24.54
N SER A 541 -17.27 -3.35 24.19
CA SER A 541 -16.49 -2.25 24.76
C SER A 541 -17.40 -1.23 25.43
N ASP A 542 -17.93 -1.55 26.61
CA ASP A 542 -18.64 -0.60 27.48
C ASP A 542 -18.41 -0.93 28.96
N SER A 543 -17.27 -0.52 29.52
CA SER A 543 -17.12 -0.26 30.97
C SER A 543 -15.75 0.34 31.30
N LEU A 544 -15.51 1.64 31.12
CA LEU A 544 -14.30 2.28 31.69
C LEU A 544 -14.34 3.81 31.80
N LEU A 545 -15.46 4.38 32.23
CA LEU A 545 -15.57 5.78 32.64
C LEU A 545 -16.20 5.86 34.03
N ASP A 546 -15.41 5.76 35.11
CA ASP A 546 -15.84 6.28 36.43
C ASP A 546 -14.73 6.48 37.50
N ILE A 547 -13.45 6.65 37.14
CA ILE A 547 -12.37 6.80 38.14
C ILE A 547 -11.39 7.93 37.77
N THR A 548 -11.85 9.19 37.76
CA THR A 548 -10.95 10.35 37.73
C THR A 548 -11.52 11.58 38.44
N GLN A 549 -12.09 11.42 39.64
CA GLN A 549 -12.53 12.56 40.44
C GLN A 549 -12.35 12.33 41.94
N LYS A 550 -11.10 12.12 42.39
CA LYS A 550 -10.68 12.22 43.80
C LYS A 550 -9.16 12.09 43.93
N THR A 551 -8.44 13.19 43.73
CA THR A 551 -7.06 13.42 44.25
C THR A 551 -6.67 14.88 43.98
N LYS A 552 -7.48 15.80 44.49
CA LYS A 552 -7.04 17.14 44.90
C LYS A 552 -7.24 17.16 46.41
N ASP A 553 -6.31 17.76 47.13
CA ASP A 553 -6.26 17.88 48.60
C ASP A 553 -5.44 16.77 49.28
N SER A 554 -4.11 16.93 49.26
CA SER A 554 -3.20 16.68 50.40
C SER A 554 -1.75 16.75 49.93
N LEU A 555 -1.05 17.84 50.22
CA LEU A 555 0.38 17.87 50.58
C LEU A 555 0.82 19.33 50.78
N GLU A 556 0.58 19.84 51.99
CA GLU A 556 1.32 20.98 52.54
C GLU A 556 2.55 20.46 53.31
N MET A 557 3.70 21.02 52.96
CA MET A 557 4.81 21.45 53.82
C MET A 557 5.34 20.48 54.91
N GLY A 558 6.54 19.94 54.66
CA GLY A 558 7.40 19.31 55.66
C GLY A 558 8.87 19.62 55.36
N ASP A 559 9.40 20.58 56.11
CA ASP A 559 10.67 21.29 55.95
C ASP A 559 11.87 20.50 56.51
N HIS A 560 12.81 20.05 55.67
CA HIS A 560 14.11 19.50 56.08
C HIS A 560 15.26 20.02 55.19
N SER A 561 15.66 21.25 55.45
CA SER A 561 16.93 21.84 54.97
C SER A 561 17.87 22.07 56.15
N LYS A 562 18.85 21.18 56.40
CA LYS A 562 20.17 21.51 57.02
C LYS A 562 21.21 20.44 56.70
N HIS A 563 22.04 20.71 55.70
CA HIS A 563 23.48 20.45 55.61
C HIS A 563 23.86 20.20 54.15
N ILE A 564 24.35 21.24 53.47
CA ILE A 564 25.55 21.25 52.61
C ILE A 564 25.79 22.74 52.34
N ASN A 565 26.73 23.32 53.08
CA ASN A 565 27.30 24.63 52.79
C ASN A 565 28.75 24.40 52.40
N GLY A 566 29.12 24.87 51.21
CA GLY A 566 30.51 25.18 50.88
C GLY A 566 31.11 24.38 49.74
N ILE A 567 30.67 24.62 48.49
CA ILE A 567 31.58 24.62 47.35
C ILE A 567 31.29 25.88 46.52
N SER A 568 32.32 26.72 46.47
CA SER A 568 32.40 28.01 45.79
C SER A 568 32.32 27.85 44.28
N ASP A 569 31.57 28.76 43.65
CA ASP A 569 31.57 29.04 42.21
C ASP A 569 32.99 29.14 41.64
N LYS A 570 33.27 28.28 40.65
CA LYS A 570 34.02 28.55 39.41
C LYS A 570 34.11 27.26 38.58
N THR A 571 33.98 27.43 37.26
CA THR A 571 34.03 26.43 36.15
C THR A 571 32.78 25.56 35.96
N GLY A 572 31.79 26.11 35.24
CA GLY A 572 30.73 25.34 34.59
C GLY A 572 31.21 24.85 33.24
N GLU A 573 31.32 23.53 33.10
CA GLU A 573 31.24 22.72 31.86
C GLU A 573 31.71 21.26 32.11
N ASN A 574 32.34 20.95 33.26
CA ASN A 574 32.84 19.58 33.55
C ASN A 574 32.10 18.82 34.68
N ASN A 575 31.06 19.38 35.31
CA ASN A 575 30.40 18.73 36.45
C ASN A 575 29.36 17.66 36.06
N GLU A 576 28.85 17.68 34.82
CA GLU A 576 27.76 16.79 34.41
C GLU A 576 28.24 15.33 34.22
N SER A 577 29.42 15.13 33.63
CA SER A 577 30.03 13.80 33.49
C SER A 577 30.34 13.18 34.85
N VAL A 578 30.84 13.97 35.80
CA VAL A 578 31.21 13.53 37.15
C VAL A 578 29.98 13.05 37.93
N ILE A 579 28.84 13.74 37.82
CA ILE A 579 27.60 13.34 38.50
C ILE A 579 27.06 12.04 37.90
N THR A 580 27.03 11.91 36.57
CA THR A 580 26.56 10.67 35.92
C THR A 580 27.45 9.48 36.22
N ASP A 581 28.77 9.66 36.25
CA ASP A 581 29.72 8.58 36.51
C ASP A 581 29.70 8.15 37.99
N THR A 582 29.48 9.08 38.91
CA THR A 582 29.33 8.76 40.34
C THR A 582 28.05 7.98 40.60
N ILE A 583 26.92 8.37 39.99
CA ILE A 583 25.64 7.66 40.11
C ILE A 583 25.75 6.26 39.50
N LYS A 584 26.33 6.13 38.29
CA LYS A 584 26.55 4.82 37.65
C LYS A 584 27.39 3.89 38.53
N LYS A 585 28.49 4.40 39.08
CA LYS A 585 29.41 3.60 39.90
C LYS A 585 28.77 3.14 41.20
N ASP A 586 28.06 4.02 41.91
CA ASP A 586 27.39 3.68 43.16
C ASP A 586 26.29 2.61 43.00
N ILE A 587 25.61 2.58 41.84
CA ILE A 587 24.57 1.60 41.54
C ILE A 587 25.16 0.24 41.15
N ILE A 588 26.21 0.26 40.32
CA ILE A 588 26.90 -0.97 39.91
C ILE A 588 27.52 -1.65 41.13
N ASP A 589 28.11 -0.88 42.05
CA ASP A 589 28.78 -1.39 43.24
C ASP A 589 27.79 -1.87 44.33
N LYS A 590 26.52 -1.44 44.31
CA LYS A 590 25.48 -1.80 45.29
C LYS A 590 24.48 -2.85 44.82
N ARG A 591 24.75 -3.58 43.73
CA ARG A 591 23.84 -4.62 43.23
C ARG A 591 23.58 -5.70 44.30
N GLU A 592 22.40 -5.62 44.91
CA GLU A 592 21.89 -6.64 45.84
C GLU A 592 21.75 -7.96 45.06
N VAL A 593 22.31 -9.05 45.60
CA VAL A 593 22.12 -10.38 45.02
C VAL A 593 20.67 -10.80 45.29
N ILE A 594 19.84 -10.75 44.25
CA ILE A 594 18.44 -11.16 44.34
C ILE A 594 18.39 -12.70 44.26
N GLU A 595 17.98 -13.36 45.35
CA GLU A 595 17.71 -14.80 45.35
C GLU A 595 16.26 -15.08 44.91
N LEU A 596 16.08 -15.93 43.89
CA LEU A 596 14.77 -16.38 43.42
C LEU A 596 14.42 -17.75 44.02
N ARG A 597 13.42 -17.79 44.91
CA ARG A 597 12.88 -19.04 45.47
C ARG A 597 11.93 -19.69 44.47
N CYS A 598 12.50 -20.45 43.54
CA CYS A 598 11.78 -21.04 42.41
C CYS A 598 10.62 -21.97 42.82
N ASP A 599 10.65 -22.53 44.03
CA ASP A 599 9.60 -23.37 44.63
C ASP A 599 8.32 -22.59 45.01
N LYS A 600 8.39 -21.26 45.11
CA LYS A 600 7.29 -20.40 45.56
C LYS A 600 6.72 -19.50 44.47
N LEU A 601 7.21 -19.61 43.24
CA LEU A 601 6.77 -18.75 42.15
C LEU A 601 5.32 -19.04 41.77
N SER A 602 4.50 -17.99 41.77
CA SER A 602 3.13 -18.09 41.28
C SER A 602 3.12 -18.24 39.75
N LYS A 603 1.97 -18.63 39.18
CA LYS A 603 1.82 -18.70 37.72
C LYS A 603 2.07 -17.36 37.04
N SER A 604 1.69 -16.24 37.67
CA SER A 604 1.96 -14.91 37.13
C SER A 604 3.45 -14.57 37.20
N ASP A 605 4.15 -14.94 38.28
CA ASP A 605 5.61 -14.73 38.38
C ASP A 605 6.36 -15.50 37.30
N ILE A 606 5.98 -16.75 37.01
CA ILE A 606 6.59 -17.53 35.92
C ILE A 606 6.36 -16.84 34.57
N GLN A 607 5.16 -16.30 34.32
CA GLN A 607 4.88 -15.56 33.09
C GLN A 607 5.73 -14.29 32.97
N ILE A 608 5.90 -13.55 34.07
CA ILE A 608 6.75 -12.36 34.13
C ILE A 608 8.21 -12.75 33.87
N LEU A 609 8.72 -13.76 34.55
CA LEU A 609 10.10 -14.23 34.39
C LEU A 609 10.37 -14.74 32.97
N ASN A 610 9.41 -15.41 32.33
CA ASN A 610 9.53 -15.80 30.92
C ASN A 610 9.57 -14.58 29.98
N LYS A 611 8.77 -13.55 30.26
CA LYS A 611 8.79 -12.32 29.45
C LYS A 611 10.05 -11.50 29.70
N LEU A 612 10.52 -11.46 30.94
CA LEU A 612 11.76 -10.81 31.36
C LEU A 612 12.97 -11.49 30.73
N LEU A 613 13.01 -12.83 30.74
CA LEU A 613 14.02 -13.65 30.06
C LEU A 613 14.13 -13.26 28.58
N LYS A 614 13.01 -13.25 27.85
CA LYS A 614 12.97 -12.84 26.43
C LYS A 614 13.47 -11.41 26.25
N SER A 615 13.02 -10.48 27.10
CA SER A 615 13.38 -9.05 27.03
C SER A 615 14.87 -8.81 27.29
N VAL A 616 15.45 -9.54 28.24
CA VAL A 616 16.89 -9.51 28.55
C VAL A 616 17.72 -10.01 27.36
N ILE A 617 17.29 -11.09 26.72
CA ILE A 617 17.95 -11.63 25.51
C ILE A 617 17.86 -10.60 24.37
N VAL A 618 16.67 -10.06 24.10
CA VAL A 618 16.45 -9.02 23.10
C VAL A 618 17.40 -7.84 23.31
N CYS A 619 17.45 -7.28 24.53
CA CYS A 619 18.28 -6.12 24.83
C CYS A 619 19.77 -6.43 24.68
N HIS A 620 20.20 -7.63 25.09
CA HIS A 620 21.60 -8.03 24.94
C HIS A 620 22.01 -8.21 23.47
N VAL A 621 21.17 -8.88 22.66
CA VAL A 621 21.44 -9.08 21.24
C VAL A 621 21.43 -7.75 20.49
N CYS A 622 20.50 -6.85 20.79
CA CYS A 622 20.46 -5.50 20.20
C CYS A 622 21.68 -4.67 20.63
N SER A 623 22.13 -4.77 21.88
CA SER A 623 23.32 -4.08 22.39
C SER A 623 24.57 -4.49 21.60
N LEU A 624 24.77 -5.79 21.35
CA LEU A 624 25.86 -6.29 20.49
C LEU A 624 25.73 -5.82 19.04
N ALA A 625 24.51 -5.80 18.49
CA ALA A 625 24.28 -5.29 17.13
C ALA A 625 24.62 -3.79 17.03
N PHE A 626 24.33 -2.99 18.06
CA PHE A 626 24.71 -1.57 18.07
C PHE A 626 26.23 -1.35 18.12
N ASP A 627 26.98 -2.29 18.68
CA ASP A 627 28.45 -2.29 18.70
C ASP A 627 29.08 -2.78 17.39
N GLY A 628 28.28 -3.16 16.38
CA GLY A 628 28.78 -3.72 15.12
C GLY A 628 29.23 -5.18 15.24
N GLU A 629 28.72 -5.90 16.24
CA GLU A 629 28.95 -7.33 16.43
C GLU A 629 27.76 -8.16 15.94
N GLU A 630 27.18 -7.83 14.77
CA GLU A 630 25.95 -8.46 14.27
C GLU A 630 26.10 -9.98 14.09
N ALA A 631 27.28 -10.44 13.68
CA ALA A 631 27.57 -11.86 13.53
C ALA A 631 27.59 -12.61 14.87
N VAL A 632 27.99 -11.95 15.96
CA VAL A 632 27.96 -12.52 17.31
C VAL A 632 26.52 -12.51 17.82
N ALA A 633 25.82 -11.39 17.63
CA ALA A 633 24.41 -11.21 17.96
C ALA A 633 23.53 -12.31 17.34
N LEU A 634 23.69 -12.61 16.05
CA LEU A 634 22.93 -13.67 15.36
C LEU A 634 23.29 -15.07 15.85
N LYS A 635 24.55 -15.33 16.23
CA LYS A 635 24.96 -16.62 16.80
C LYS A 635 24.30 -16.90 18.14
N LEU A 636 24.06 -15.86 18.96
CA LEU A 636 23.38 -16.02 20.26
C LEU A 636 21.95 -16.56 20.13
N ILE A 637 21.25 -16.26 19.03
CA ILE A 637 19.86 -16.72 18.82
C ILE A 637 19.78 -18.25 18.74
N GLY A 638 20.79 -18.88 18.14
CA GLY A 638 20.90 -20.33 18.02
C GLY A 638 21.64 -21.00 19.19
N GLN A 639 22.18 -20.23 20.15
CA GLN A 639 22.87 -20.79 21.30
C GLN A 639 21.84 -21.28 22.35
N PRO A 640 22.09 -22.41 23.04
CA PRO A 640 21.21 -22.82 24.11
C PRO A 640 21.13 -21.78 25.23
N ILE A 641 19.92 -21.49 25.70
CA ILE A 641 19.66 -20.37 26.63
C ILE A 641 20.49 -20.53 27.92
N ARG A 642 20.66 -21.76 28.41
CA ARG A 642 21.46 -22.02 29.61
C ARG A 642 22.94 -21.69 29.41
N GLU A 643 23.49 -21.98 28.24
CA GLU A 643 24.87 -21.65 27.91
C GLU A 643 25.03 -20.13 27.74
N MET A 644 24.11 -19.50 27.01
CA MET A 644 24.05 -18.05 26.85
C MET A 644 23.98 -17.34 28.22
N PHE A 645 23.18 -17.84 29.17
CA PHE A 645 23.08 -17.25 30.50
C PHE A 645 24.30 -17.49 31.39
N THR A 646 25.09 -18.53 31.12
CA THR A 646 26.29 -18.85 31.89
C THR A 646 27.50 -18.02 31.44
N ASN A 647 27.60 -17.76 30.14
CA ASN A 647 28.75 -17.06 29.55
C ASN A 647 28.66 -15.54 29.63
N ASN A 648 27.47 -14.99 29.88
CA ASN A 648 27.21 -13.56 29.84
C ASN A 648 26.85 -13.01 31.23
N LYS A 649 26.99 -11.69 31.42
CA LYS A 649 26.75 -10.98 32.70
C LYS A 649 25.26 -10.81 33.01
N PHE A 650 24.46 -11.85 32.86
CA PHE A 650 23.04 -11.82 33.19
C PHE A 650 22.80 -11.94 34.70
N PRO A 651 21.65 -11.47 35.21
CA PRO A 651 21.28 -11.65 36.62
C PRO A 651 21.29 -13.13 37.03
N GLN A 652 22.04 -13.46 38.08
CA GLN A 652 22.18 -14.85 38.57
C GLN A 652 20.84 -15.52 38.85
N ALA A 653 19.87 -14.74 39.35
CA ALA A 653 18.51 -15.20 39.61
C ALA A 653 17.82 -15.75 38.35
N LEU A 654 17.99 -15.09 37.19
CA LEU A 654 17.45 -15.58 35.92
C LEU A 654 18.16 -16.84 35.45
N LEU A 655 19.47 -16.96 35.68
CA LEU A 655 20.20 -18.18 35.36
C LEU A 655 19.67 -19.37 36.18
N GLU A 656 19.38 -19.18 37.47
CA GLU A 656 18.75 -20.21 38.32
C GLU A 656 17.35 -20.57 37.83
N PHE A 657 16.53 -19.57 37.47
CA PHE A 657 15.23 -19.79 36.86
C PHE A 657 15.34 -20.60 35.56
N VAL A 658 16.27 -20.25 34.67
CA VAL A 658 16.51 -20.95 33.40
C VAL A 658 16.93 -22.40 33.63
N LYS A 659 17.86 -22.64 34.58
CA LYS A 659 18.31 -23.99 34.96
C LYS A 659 17.17 -24.87 35.47
N ASN A 660 16.21 -24.28 36.17
CA ASN A 660 15.08 -25.00 36.75
C ASN A 660 13.94 -25.24 35.75
N GLN A 661 13.72 -24.33 34.79
CA GLN A 661 12.57 -24.38 33.88
C GLN A 661 12.86 -25.02 32.53
N TYR A 662 14.10 -24.94 32.02
CA TYR A 662 14.42 -25.31 30.65
C TYR A 662 15.48 -26.41 30.60
N LYS A 663 15.36 -27.28 29.57
CA LYS A 663 16.39 -28.27 29.24
C LYS A 663 17.64 -27.60 28.67
N GLU A 664 18.77 -28.30 28.70
CA GLU A 664 20.07 -27.75 28.29
C GLU A 664 20.14 -27.35 26.81
N GLU A 665 19.30 -27.94 25.96
CA GLU A 665 19.33 -27.76 24.50
C GLU A 665 18.40 -26.65 23.98
N ILE A 666 17.54 -26.08 24.84
CA ILE A 666 16.51 -25.13 24.40
C ILE A 666 17.16 -23.81 23.95
N THR A 667 16.90 -23.40 22.72
CA THR A 667 17.35 -22.12 22.14
C THR A 667 16.25 -21.05 22.21
N LEU A 668 16.57 -19.81 21.81
CA LEU A 668 15.55 -18.75 21.71
C LEU A 668 14.47 -19.10 20.67
N MET A 669 14.85 -19.75 19.58
CA MET A 669 13.90 -20.19 18.54
C MET A 669 12.90 -21.21 19.08
N ASP A 670 13.33 -22.12 19.96
CA ASP A 670 12.44 -23.10 20.59
C ASP A 670 11.50 -22.44 21.62
N LEU A 671 11.98 -21.40 22.30
CA LEU A 671 11.21 -20.70 23.33
C LEU A 671 10.12 -19.80 22.73
N ASP A 672 10.46 -19.06 21.67
CA ASP A 672 9.53 -18.14 20.99
C ASP A 672 10.08 -17.80 19.58
N PRO A 673 9.62 -18.52 18.53
CA PRO A 673 10.05 -18.25 17.16
C PRO A 673 9.76 -16.82 16.72
N SER A 674 8.67 -16.20 17.21
CA SER A 674 8.31 -14.82 16.84
C SER A 674 9.33 -13.82 17.36
N VAL A 675 9.78 -13.98 18.61
CA VAL A 675 10.81 -13.12 19.21
C VAL A 675 12.15 -13.34 18.50
N ALA A 676 12.48 -14.58 18.13
CA ALA A 676 13.70 -14.86 17.37
C ALA A 676 13.70 -14.14 16.02
N ILE A 677 12.58 -14.16 15.28
CA ILE A 677 12.43 -13.43 14.01
C ILE A 677 12.57 -11.92 14.24
N SER A 678 11.86 -11.36 15.22
CA SER A 678 11.96 -9.92 15.53
C SER A 678 13.37 -9.50 15.93
N VAL A 679 14.11 -10.36 16.64
CA VAL A 679 15.52 -10.10 16.98
C VAL A 679 16.41 -10.14 15.74
N ILE A 680 16.20 -11.09 14.82
CA ILE A 680 16.93 -11.13 13.54
C ILE A 680 16.70 -9.83 12.75
N ASP A 681 15.46 -9.36 12.70
CA ASP A 681 15.10 -8.10 12.02
C ASP A 681 15.70 -6.89 12.74
N ALA A 682 15.67 -6.87 14.08
CA ALA A 682 16.30 -5.82 14.88
C ALA A 682 17.83 -5.75 14.68
N VAL A 683 18.50 -6.89 14.51
CA VAL A 683 19.94 -6.91 14.19
C VAL A 683 20.20 -6.30 12.81
N ARG A 684 19.29 -6.48 11.85
CA ARG A 684 19.41 -5.92 10.49
C ARG A 684 19.04 -4.43 10.44
N TYR A 685 18.02 -4.02 11.19
CA TYR A 685 17.42 -2.69 11.12
C TYR A 685 17.40 -2.01 12.49
N ARG A 686 18.20 -0.95 12.65
CA ARG A 686 18.34 -0.22 13.94
C ARG A 686 17.03 0.39 14.45
N SER A 687 16.17 0.86 13.56
CA SER A 687 14.84 1.39 13.92
C SER A 687 13.99 0.31 14.59
N VAL A 688 13.94 -0.89 14.00
CA VAL A 688 13.24 -2.06 14.54
C VAL A 688 13.82 -2.47 15.88
N ALA A 689 15.15 -2.40 16.07
CA ALA A 689 15.77 -2.67 17.37
C ALA A 689 15.25 -1.72 18.47
N TYR A 690 15.12 -0.42 18.17
CA TYR A 690 14.58 0.54 19.12
C TYR A 690 13.14 0.23 19.51
N GLU A 691 12.27 -0.02 18.52
CA GLU A 691 10.88 -0.40 18.78
C GLU A 691 10.77 -1.70 19.58
N LEU A 692 11.62 -2.69 19.28
CA LEU A 692 11.62 -3.98 19.96
C LEU A 692 12.07 -3.86 21.42
N ILE A 693 13.09 -3.03 21.69
CA ILE A 693 13.54 -2.72 23.06
C ILE A 693 12.42 -2.00 23.83
N GLN A 694 11.83 -0.95 23.24
CA GLN A 694 10.72 -0.22 23.85
C GLN A 694 9.53 -1.13 24.15
N GLY A 695 9.13 -1.97 23.20
CA GLY A 695 8.06 -2.95 23.35
C GLY A 695 8.35 -3.97 24.46
N SER A 696 9.60 -4.41 24.57
CA SER A 696 10.05 -5.33 25.62
C SER A 696 9.95 -4.70 27.01
N ILE A 697 10.45 -3.47 27.18
CA ILE A 697 10.34 -2.71 28.43
C ILE A 697 8.87 -2.48 28.80
N LYS A 698 8.04 -1.98 27.86
CA LYS A 698 6.59 -1.78 28.09
C LYS A 698 5.93 -3.07 28.55
N SER A 699 6.26 -4.20 27.92
CA SER A 699 5.67 -5.48 28.27
C SER A 699 6.06 -5.95 29.67
N VAL A 700 7.32 -5.75 30.09
CA VAL A 700 7.76 -6.09 31.46
C VAL A 700 7.04 -5.21 32.47
N VAL A 701 6.96 -3.90 32.24
CA VAL A 701 6.30 -2.96 33.16
C VAL A 701 4.80 -3.24 33.27
N LYS A 702 4.10 -3.55 32.17
CA LYS A 702 2.68 -3.93 32.21
C LYS A 702 2.42 -5.19 33.04
N LEU A 703 3.37 -6.12 33.08
CA LEU A 703 3.25 -7.35 33.87
C LEU A 703 3.69 -7.17 35.31
N PHE A 704 4.47 -6.13 35.61
CA PHE A 704 4.95 -5.79 36.95
C PHE A 704 3.82 -5.75 37.98
N GLU A 705 2.67 -5.15 37.62
CA GLU A 705 1.50 -5.04 38.50
C GLU A 705 0.87 -6.38 38.90
N LYS A 706 1.17 -7.46 38.16
CA LYS A 706 0.57 -8.79 38.36
C LYS A 706 1.45 -9.72 39.20
N SER A 707 2.64 -9.27 39.58
CA SER A 707 3.60 -10.07 40.35
C SER A 707 3.30 -9.97 41.85
N PRO A 708 2.91 -11.05 42.53
CA PRO A 708 2.84 -11.04 43.99
C PRO A 708 4.22 -11.12 44.66
N GLU A 709 5.23 -11.69 43.99
CA GLU A 709 6.54 -11.96 44.61
C GLU A 709 7.50 -10.77 44.46
N LEU A 710 7.99 -10.27 45.60
CA LEU A 710 8.89 -9.13 45.68
C LEU A 710 10.18 -9.33 44.88
N SER A 711 10.76 -10.54 44.88
CA SER A 711 11.99 -10.84 44.13
C SER A 711 11.82 -10.67 42.63
N THR A 712 10.67 -11.07 42.07
CA THR A 712 10.36 -10.91 40.64
C THR A 712 10.21 -9.44 40.26
N GLN A 713 9.59 -8.64 41.14
CA GLN A 713 9.50 -7.20 40.99
C GLN A 713 10.89 -6.55 41.03
N LYS A 714 11.72 -6.88 42.04
CA LYS A 714 13.11 -6.36 42.13
C LYS A 714 13.91 -6.66 40.87
N LEU A 715 13.81 -7.88 40.34
CA LEU A 715 14.52 -8.30 39.14
C LEU A 715 14.05 -7.57 37.88
N SER A 716 12.74 -7.31 37.78
CA SER A 716 12.16 -6.51 36.70
C SER A 716 12.64 -5.06 36.76
N CYS A 717 12.68 -4.47 37.95
CA CYS A 717 13.25 -3.14 38.19
C CYS A 717 14.74 -3.08 37.82
N GLN A 718 15.51 -4.09 38.21
CA GLN A 718 16.93 -4.18 37.86
C GLN A 718 17.13 -4.23 36.34
N PHE A 719 16.35 -5.04 35.62
CA PHE A 719 16.40 -5.08 34.16
C PHE A 719 16.07 -3.74 33.50
N ILE A 720 15.01 -3.07 33.96
CA ILE A 720 14.63 -1.75 33.43
C ILE A 720 15.75 -0.75 33.68
N SER A 721 16.31 -0.74 34.89
CA SER A 721 17.45 0.11 35.26
C SER A 721 18.66 -0.16 34.36
N ASP A 722 19.02 -1.43 34.17
CA ASP A 722 20.15 -1.83 33.33
C ASP A 722 19.96 -1.39 31.87
N CYS A 723 18.74 -1.46 31.33
CA CYS A 723 18.43 -0.97 29.99
C CYS A 723 18.53 0.56 29.87
N LEU A 724 18.15 1.29 30.92
CA LEU A 724 18.22 2.76 30.95
C LEU A 724 19.66 3.26 31.13
N ILE A 725 20.49 2.50 31.84
CA ILE A 725 21.90 2.84 32.12
C ILE A 725 22.81 2.48 30.93
N ASP A 726 22.49 1.43 30.17
CA ASP A 726 23.28 1.05 28.99
C ASP A 726 23.24 2.17 27.93
N GLU A 727 24.37 2.84 27.73
CA GLU A 727 24.49 3.95 26.78
C GLU A 727 24.13 3.54 25.35
N ARG A 728 24.33 2.26 25.00
CA ARG A 728 24.02 1.74 23.66
C ARG A 728 22.50 1.67 23.44
N LEU A 729 21.78 1.27 24.48
CA LEU A 729 20.32 1.17 24.48
C LEU A 729 19.64 2.51 24.77
N SER A 730 20.35 3.46 25.38
CA SER A 730 19.80 4.75 25.81
C SER A 730 19.09 5.50 24.68
N LYS A 731 19.61 5.45 23.44
CA LYS A 731 18.98 6.06 22.25
C LYS A 731 17.57 5.52 21.98
N ALA A 732 17.34 4.23 22.26
CA ALA A 732 16.01 3.62 22.13
C ALA A 732 15.01 4.24 23.12
N VAL A 733 15.52 4.74 24.24
CA VAL A 733 14.73 5.25 25.37
C VAL A 733 14.71 6.79 25.39
N GLU A 734 15.43 7.47 24.51
CA GLU A 734 15.42 8.94 24.40
C GLU A 734 14.11 9.50 23.83
N ASP A 735 13.22 8.66 23.31
CA ASP A 735 11.90 9.10 22.86
C ASP A 735 11.05 9.64 24.03
N ALA A 736 10.67 10.91 23.93
CA ALA A 736 9.90 11.61 24.95
C ALA A 736 8.52 11.00 25.16
N THR A 737 7.89 10.46 24.10
CA THR A 737 6.57 9.83 24.19
C THR A 737 6.68 8.51 24.96
N PHE A 738 7.66 7.68 24.60
CA PHE A 738 8.01 6.47 25.33
C PHE A 738 8.31 6.75 26.81
N CYS A 739 9.14 7.74 27.11
CA CYS A 739 9.47 8.13 28.49
C CYS A 739 8.23 8.55 29.29
N LYS A 740 7.32 9.31 28.69
CA LYS A 740 6.06 9.74 29.33
C LYS A 740 5.16 8.55 29.66
N GLU A 741 5.04 7.60 28.73
CA GLU A 741 4.30 6.35 28.95
C GLU A 741 4.94 5.48 30.02
N LEU A 742 6.27 5.28 29.94
CA LEU A 742 7.01 4.49 30.91
C LEU A 742 6.86 5.05 32.32
N LYS A 743 6.96 6.39 32.47
CA LYS A 743 6.70 7.07 33.74
C LYS A 743 5.29 6.81 34.26
N LYS A 744 4.27 6.89 33.40
CA LYS A 744 2.87 6.58 33.79
C LYS A 744 2.76 5.15 34.32
N TYR A 745 3.33 4.17 33.62
CA TYR A 745 3.28 2.78 34.04
C TYR A 745 4.06 2.50 35.33
N LEU A 746 5.22 3.14 35.51
CA LEU A 746 5.99 3.01 36.75
C LEU A 746 5.28 3.66 37.94
N LEU A 747 4.67 4.82 37.78
CA LEU A 747 3.88 5.46 38.86
C LEU A 747 2.69 4.59 39.29
N LEU A 748 2.00 3.97 38.33
CA LEU A 748 0.94 3.00 38.60
C LEU A 748 1.47 1.78 39.35
N ALA A 749 2.61 1.23 38.94
CA ALA A 749 3.29 0.16 39.64
C ALA A 749 3.66 0.54 41.09
N ILE A 750 4.24 1.73 41.32
CA ILE A 750 4.62 2.24 42.66
C ILE A 750 3.39 2.35 43.55
N SER A 751 2.27 2.86 43.03
CA SER A 751 1.05 3.02 43.83
C SER A 751 0.52 1.68 44.40
N LYS A 752 0.87 0.56 43.78
CA LYS A 752 0.44 -0.79 44.18
C LYS A 752 1.47 -1.49 45.05
N VAL A 753 2.75 -1.20 44.85
CA VAL A 753 3.87 -1.83 45.55
C VAL A 753 4.34 -0.85 46.62
N GLY A 754 3.90 -1.05 47.87
CA GLY A 754 4.04 -0.07 48.95
C GLY A 754 5.47 0.51 49.16
N PRO A 755 5.60 1.56 50.00
CA PRO A 755 6.73 2.50 50.03
C PRO A 755 8.13 1.93 50.37
N ASN A 756 8.24 0.64 50.63
CA ASN A 756 9.51 -0.03 50.96
C ASN A 756 10.13 -0.77 49.77
N THR A 757 9.72 -0.47 48.54
CA THR A 757 10.26 -1.14 47.35
C THR A 757 11.30 -0.31 46.60
N PRO A 758 12.28 -0.96 45.94
CA PRO A 758 13.36 -0.29 45.21
C PRO A 758 12.90 0.43 43.92
N VAL A 759 11.59 0.65 43.75
CA VAL A 759 11.05 1.37 42.59
C VAL A 759 11.43 2.85 42.64
N ASP A 760 11.72 3.40 43.82
CA ASP A 760 12.17 4.79 43.97
C ASP A 760 13.50 5.07 43.22
N GLU A 761 14.42 4.11 43.19
CA GLU A 761 15.70 4.24 42.45
C GLU A 761 15.48 4.25 40.94
N VAL A 762 14.59 3.37 40.43
CA VAL A 762 14.23 3.30 39.02
C VAL A 762 13.45 4.55 38.61
N LEU A 763 12.52 5.01 39.45
CA LEU A 763 11.76 6.23 39.20
C LEU A 763 12.69 7.44 39.14
N THR A 764 13.67 7.52 40.05
CA THR A 764 14.69 8.57 40.03
C THR A 764 15.47 8.56 38.72
N HIS A 765 15.83 7.37 38.20
CA HIS A 765 16.51 7.26 36.89
C HIS A 765 15.61 7.67 35.73
N VAL A 766 14.35 7.22 35.71
CA VAL A 766 13.41 7.61 34.65
C VAL A 766 13.13 9.11 34.68
N ILE A 767 13.02 9.71 35.87
CA ILE A 767 12.90 11.16 36.02
C ILE A 767 14.15 11.86 35.51
N ASN A 768 15.35 11.42 35.90
CA ASN A 768 16.60 12.02 35.45
C ASN A 768 16.79 11.87 33.92
N LEU A 769 16.44 10.72 33.36
CA LEU A 769 16.52 10.46 31.93
C LEU A 769 15.50 11.30 31.15
N HIS A 770 14.27 11.44 31.68
CA HIS A 770 13.27 12.35 31.13
C HIS A 770 13.73 13.82 31.16
N ILE A 771 14.33 14.26 32.28
CA ILE A 771 14.93 15.60 32.38
C ILE A 771 16.03 15.77 31.34
N LYS A 772 16.91 14.78 31.17
CA LYS A 772 18.00 14.80 30.18
C LYS A 772 17.48 14.86 28.74
N VAL A 773 16.43 14.10 28.42
CA VAL A 773 15.75 14.14 27.11
C VAL A 773 15.13 15.51 26.87
N GLN A 774 14.45 16.09 27.87
CA GLN A 774 13.87 17.43 27.79
C GLN A 774 14.96 18.49 27.58
N GLN A 775 16.07 18.43 28.33
CA GLN A 775 17.20 19.35 28.20
C GLN A 775 17.84 19.30 26.81
N LYS A 776 18.11 18.09 26.27
CA LYS A 776 18.61 17.92 24.90
C LYS A 776 17.64 18.44 23.84
N SER A 777 16.33 18.34 24.08
CA SER A 777 15.33 18.88 23.17
C SER A 777 15.31 20.41 23.19
N THR A 778 15.50 21.03 24.36
CA THR A 778 15.55 22.49 24.52
C THR A 778 16.86 23.12 24.04
N GLU A 779 17.98 22.40 24.04
CA GLU A 779 19.26 22.88 23.48
C GLU A 779 19.35 22.78 21.96
N LYS A 780 18.53 21.92 21.33
CA LYS A 780 18.45 21.78 19.87
C LYS A 780 17.54 22.81 19.19
N VAL A 781 16.63 23.43 19.96
CA VAL A 781 15.74 24.53 19.54
C VAL A 781 16.45 25.85 19.77
#